data_AF-A0A1H0MQ27-F1
#
_entry.id   AF-A0A1H0MQ27-F1
#
_cell.length_a   1.000
_cell.length_b   1.000
_cell.length_c   1.000
_cell.angle_alpha   90.00
_cell.angle_beta   90.00
_cell.angle_gamma   90.00
#
_symmetry.space_group_name_H-M   'P 1'
#
loop_
_entity.id
_entity.type
_entity.pdbx_description
1 polymer ?
#
loop_
_entity_poly.entity_id
_entity_poly.type
_entity_poly.pdbx_seq_one_letter_code
_entity_poly.pdbx_strand_id
1 'polypeptide(L)'
;MSPRMQFRGPARQRGAIGLMAAGTLALALGFTLLVIDTGRLYMEQRKLQRVADTAALEAVSRDGNCKSGQSATTYATQSATRNGFTVNTDNTLTVSCGTLQTGADNLRAFVVDATKTAAVQVIVSRPVTTSIAAGIGALLSGAPVSLTTRLDATAVAAEPKVTLAQLSIRSTLLSVDSARSNLLNPLFSTLLGGNVNLTVGGWDGLVKTDINLLKFMDQLAIELGVSAGNYTALLNTQGSVTKFIKAAANVVNLNGASAEVKTALTNLQVAATGASPIKLGDLLTLQTGTQEAGLDATVQLFQLIQGFVQLANKNSAVNSTLPVNVLGLAGVTTHIKVIQPPQFSAVGDPALAKVAPLGVNKIYVRTAQVRILVSVDLSLINSVLQLVNTLLTPVVGLVNTLLAPGCILGSCTQTDLKILPNGLNLDLGIEAGVGSSYVTDYSCASPTNKSLTATTNISALQVKVGQIDDAVWLSSSGAPSLSPLTLVDIGSKTCTLLNCGARTPFGGGGSEIMIDSPIAGKTESNYTFANPHEINVSPEPTHPVSVSGVVGSLKGTLGGLTLIQHTPTIGSLLGSLLSTLLSTLSQVVGLLITAISGLLAPLVDPIVDSLLVNLGIDVNKVDVGFNLTCGEKGKAYLVI
;
A
#
# COMPACT_ATOMS: atom_id res chain seq x y z
N MET A 1 126.33 -26.29 28.43
CA MET A 1 125.79 -25.32 27.48
C MET A 1 124.72 -26.01 26.65
N SER A 2 123.44 -25.65 26.81
CA SER A 2 122.35 -26.12 25.95
C SER A 2 121.48 -24.91 25.55
N PRO A 3 120.95 -24.86 24.32
CA PRO A 3 120.30 -23.66 23.78
C PRO A 3 118.82 -23.59 24.18
N ARG A 4 118.36 -22.40 24.54
CA ARG A 4 116.96 -22.10 24.85
C ARG A 4 116.11 -22.07 23.58
N MET A 5 115.07 -22.90 23.51
CA MET A 5 113.99 -22.79 22.53
C MET A 5 113.04 -21.65 22.90
N GLN A 6 112.84 -20.68 21.99
CA GLN A 6 111.78 -19.68 22.05
C GLN A 6 110.56 -20.20 21.28
N PHE A 7 109.41 -20.32 21.94
CA PHE A 7 108.13 -20.58 21.30
C PHE A 7 107.60 -19.31 20.61
N ARG A 8 107.33 -19.38 19.30
CA ARG A 8 106.50 -18.39 18.57
C ARG A 8 105.06 -18.89 18.49
N GLY A 9 104.12 -18.12 19.04
CA GLY A 9 102.68 -18.37 18.92
C GLY A 9 102.09 -17.94 17.56
N PRO A 10 100.85 -18.34 17.22
CA PRO A 10 100.27 -18.15 15.89
C PRO A 10 99.76 -16.71 15.66
N ALA A 11 99.95 -16.22 14.45
CA ALA A 11 99.49 -14.90 13.99
C ALA A 11 97.96 -14.85 13.90
N ARG A 12 97.34 -13.92 14.63
CA ARG A 12 95.89 -13.70 14.63
C ARG A 12 95.43 -13.01 13.34
N GLN A 13 94.52 -13.63 12.59
CA GLN A 13 93.71 -12.96 11.56
C GLN A 13 92.74 -11.97 12.24
N ARG A 14 93.09 -10.68 12.27
CA ARG A 14 92.26 -9.60 12.87
C ARG A 14 91.54 -8.71 11.84
N GLY A 15 91.67 -8.99 10.54
CA GLY A 15 91.13 -8.11 9.48
C GLY A 15 89.65 -8.32 9.14
N ALA A 16 89.18 -9.58 9.06
CA ALA A 16 87.83 -9.89 8.56
C ALA A 16 86.69 -9.47 9.51
N ILE A 17 86.93 -9.50 10.83
CA ILE A 17 85.93 -9.12 11.83
C ILE A 17 85.62 -7.61 11.78
N GLY A 18 86.62 -6.78 11.47
CA GLY A 18 86.44 -5.33 11.32
C GLY A 18 85.56 -4.96 10.12
N LEU A 19 85.74 -5.64 8.99
CA LEU A 19 84.92 -5.43 7.78
C LEU A 19 83.48 -5.91 7.98
N MET A 20 83.29 -7.08 8.62
CA MET A 20 81.95 -7.57 8.96
C MET A 20 81.24 -6.65 9.95
N ALA A 21 81.95 -6.13 10.96
CA ALA A 21 81.39 -5.19 11.92
C ALA A 21 81.02 -3.83 11.30
N ALA A 22 81.86 -3.30 10.39
CA ALA A 22 81.54 -2.09 9.66
C ALA A 22 80.32 -2.28 8.74
N GLY A 23 80.23 -3.44 8.06
CA GLY A 23 79.11 -3.79 7.22
C GLY A 23 77.79 -3.90 7.99
N THR A 24 77.79 -4.59 9.14
CA THR A 24 76.59 -4.71 9.99
C THR A 24 76.19 -3.38 10.61
N LEU A 25 77.15 -2.53 11.01
CA LEU A 25 76.86 -1.18 11.52
C LEU A 25 76.26 -0.29 10.44
N ALA A 26 76.82 -0.30 9.22
CA ALA A 26 76.27 0.45 8.08
C ALA A 26 74.85 0.01 7.73
N LEU A 27 74.60 -1.29 7.77
CA LEU A 27 73.29 -1.87 7.51
C LEU A 27 72.27 -1.54 8.63
N ALA A 28 72.70 -1.56 9.89
CA ALA A 28 71.91 -1.10 11.02
C ALA A 28 71.54 0.39 10.88
N LEU A 29 72.50 1.25 10.53
CA LEU A 29 72.25 2.67 10.27
C LEU A 29 71.28 2.88 9.09
N GLY A 30 71.44 2.12 8.01
CA GLY A 30 70.54 2.15 6.86
C GLY A 30 69.09 1.83 7.23
N PHE A 31 68.87 0.78 8.03
CA PHE A 31 67.53 0.45 8.53
C PHE A 31 66.98 1.50 9.49
N THR A 32 67.79 2.06 10.39
CA THR A 32 67.32 3.14 11.27
C THR A 32 66.87 4.37 10.48
N LEU A 33 67.59 4.72 9.42
CA LEU A 33 67.21 5.81 8.53
C LEU A 33 65.88 5.52 7.84
N LEU A 34 65.71 4.32 7.28
CA LEU A 34 64.47 3.91 6.64
C LEU A 34 63.28 3.98 7.61
N VAL A 35 63.43 3.47 8.83
CA VAL A 35 62.37 3.49 9.86
C VAL A 35 61.99 4.92 10.25
N ILE A 36 62.97 5.81 10.44
CA ILE A 36 62.71 7.22 10.80
C ILE A 36 62.01 7.94 9.64
N ASP A 37 62.46 7.71 8.42
CA ASP A 37 61.97 8.38 7.22
C ASP A 37 60.54 7.94 6.86
N THR A 38 60.29 6.63 6.89
CA THR A 38 58.94 6.06 6.72
C THR A 38 58.00 6.49 7.85
N GLY A 39 58.47 6.50 9.11
CA GLY A 39 57.69 6.97 10.26
C GLY A 39 57.28 8.43 10.13
N ARG A 40 58.17 9.28 9.62
CA ARG A 40 57.88 10.69 9.35
C ARG A 40 56.81 10.86 8.27
N LEU A 41 56.96 10.20 7.13
CA LEU A 41 55.99 10.29 6.02
C LEU A 41 54.62 9.76 6.44
N TYR A 42 54.59 8.64 7.16
CA TYR A 42 53.36 8.07 7.70
C TYR A 42 52.65 9.03 8.66
N MET A 43 53.40 9.72 9.52
CA MET A 43 52.83 10.73 10.43
C MET A 43 52.27 11.94 9.67
N GLU A 44 52.91 12.40 8.59
CA GLU A 44 52.35 13.46 7.75
C GLU A 44 51.10 12.99 6.99
N GLN A 45 51.10 11.76 6.46
CA GLN A 45 49.92 11.18 5.82
C GLN A 45 48.74 11.09 6.80
N ARG A 46 48.98 10.65 8.04
CA ARG A 46 47.93 10.56 9.07
C ARG A 46 47.37 11.92 9.50
N LYS A 47 48.21 12.96 9.52
CA LYS A 47 47.75 14.34 9.74
C LYS A 47 46.86 14.83 8.60
N LEU A 48 47.24 14.56 7.34
CA LEU A 48 46.43 14.93 6.18
C LEU A 48 45.10 14.18 6.15
N GLN A 49 45.10 12.87 6.44
CA GLN A 49 43.88 12.08 6.52
C GLN A 49 42.93 12.64 7.58
N ARG A 50 43.44 13.00 8.76
CA ARG A 50 42.62 13.63 9.81
C ARG A 50 41.94 14.93 9.33
N VAL A 51 42.65 15.75 8.54
CA VAL A 51 42.09 16.99 7.98
C VAL A 51 41.01 16.66 6.94
N ALA A 52 41.27 15.72 6.03
CA ALA A 52 40.31 15.30 5.02
C ALA A 52 39.04 14.73 5.66
N ASP A 53 39.18 13.83 6.62
CA ASP A 53 38.09 13.19 7.35
C ASP A 53 37.22 14.23 8.07
N THR A 54 37.83 15.11 8.86
CA THR A 54 37.08 16.14 9.61
C THR A 54 36.40 17.15 8.68
N ALA A 55 37.05 17.54 7.58
CA ALA A 55 36.48 18.45 6.60
C ALA A 55 35.29 17.84 5.84
N ALA A 56 35.40 16.57 5.42
CA ALA A 56 34.31 15.87 4.76
C ALA A 56 33.11 15.70 5.70
N LEU A 57 33.36 15.26 6.94
CA LEU A 57 32.33 15.10 7.96
C LEU A 57 31.62 16.40 8.28
N GLU A 58 32.36 17.51 8.41
CA GLU A 58 31.75 18.81 8.69
C GLU A 58 30.93 19.35 7.53
N ALA A 59 31.43 19.22 6.30
CA ALA A 59 30.73 19.67 5.10
C ALA A 59 29.36 19.00 4.96
N VAL A 60 29.29 17.69 5.23
CA VAL A 60 28.03 16.95 5.21
C VAL A 60 27.16 17.28 6.44
N SER A 61 27.74 17.36 7.64
CA SER A 61 26.97 17.62 8.88
C SER A 61 26.26 18.97 8.94
N ARG A 62 26.66 19.90 8.06
CA ARG A 62 26.09 21.26 7.94
C ARG A 62 25.24 21.42 6.67
N ASP A 63 24.83 20.33 6.04
CA ASP A 63 24.04 20.30 4.81
C ASP A 63 24.71 21.10 3.67
N GLY A 64 26.03 20.96 3.53
CA GLY A 64 26.81 21.61 2.48
C GLY A 64 26.42 21.10 1.10
N ASN A 65 26.31 22.01 0.13
CA ASN A 65 26.01 21.68 -1.27
C ASN A 65 27.03 22.32 -2.22
N CYS A 66 27.11 21.77 -3.44
CA CYS A 66 27.98 22.25 -4.51
C CYS A 66 27.23 23.08 -5.57
N LYS A 67 26.09 23.68 -5.21
CA LYS A 67 25.32 24.58 -6.08
C LYS A 67 25.91 26.00 -6.04
N SER A 68 25.24 26.96 -6.68
CA SER A 68 25.61 28.38 -6.62
C SER A 68 25.80 28.84 -5.17
N GLY A 69 27.03 29.20 -4.79
CA GLY A 69 27.40 29.55 -3.42
C GLY A 69 28.37 28.56 -2.74
N GLN A 70 28.54 27.34 -3.28
CA GLN A 70 29.53 26.33 -2.85
C GLN A 70 29.66 26.21 -1.31
N SER A 71 28.52 26.01 -0.63
CA SER A 71 28.51 25.94 0.84
C SER A 71 29.32 24.75 1.36
N ALA A 72 29.36 23.63 0.63
CA ALA A 72 30.21 22.48 0.96
C ALA A 72 31.70 22.85 1.00
N THR A 73 32.20 23.54 -0.04
CA THR A 73 33.58 24.02 -0.11
C THR A 73 33.90 24.99 1.02
N THR A 74 32.95 25.88 1.35
CA THR A 74 33.09 26.84 2.44
C THR A 74 33.21 26.15 3.80
N TYR A 75 32.32 25.20 4.10
CA TYR A 75 32.33 24.45 5.36
C TYR A 75 33.58 23.57 5.50
N ALA A 76 33.99 22.89 4.44
CA ALA A 76 35.22 22.08 4.42
C ALA A 76 36.47 22.95 4.65
N THR A 77 36.54 24.13 4.02
CA THR A 77 37.68 25.06 4.19
C THR A 77 37.74 25.64 5.60
N GLN A 78 36.59 25.99 6.18
CA GLN A 78 36.50 26.41 7.58
C GLN A 78 36.97 25.29 8.53
N SER A 79 36.56 24.05 8.27
CA SER A 79 36.98 22.88 9.05
C SER A 79 38.48 22.64 8.98
N ALA A 80 39.03 22.67 7.76
CA ALA A 80 40.46 22.47 7.51
C ALA A 80 41.30 23.53 8.24
N THR A 81 40.85 24.79 8.18
CA THR A 81 41.53 25.91 8.87
C THR A 81 41.55 25.71 10.39
N ARG A 82 40.45 25.24 11.00
CA ARG A 82 40.39 24.93 12.44
C ARG A 82 41.26 23.73 12.83
N ASN A 83 41.52 22.82 11.90
CA ASN A 83 42.42 21.69 12.09
C ASN A 83 43.88 21.99 11.68
N GLY A 84 44.23 23.28 11.51
CA GLY A 84 45.61 23.71 11.24
C GLY A 84 46.05 23.55 9.78
N PHE A 85 45.11 23.41 8.84
CA PHE A 85 45.37 23.33 7.41
C PHE A 85 44.80 24.56 6.69
N THR A 86 45.68 25.48 6.32
CA THR A 86 45.34 26.67 5.54
C THR A 86 45.51 26.40 4.05
N VAL A 87 44.44 26.66 3.28
CA VAL A 87 44.43 26.48 1.83
C VAL A 87 45.20 27.62 1.18
N ASN A 88 46.19 27.30 0.35
CA ASN A 88 46.97 28.25 -0.44
C ASN A 88 47.40 27.59 -1.77
N THR A 89 48.32 28.21 -2.51
CA THR A 89 48.81 27.68 -3.80
C THR A 89 49.47 26.30 -3.69
N ASP A 90 50.08 25.99 -2.55
CA ASP A 90 50.82 24.74 -2.33
C ASP A 90 49.95 23.68 -1.64
N ASN A 91 49.17 24.10 -0.63
CA ASN A 91 48.24 23.32 0.16
C ASN A 91 46.84 23.42 -0.45
N THR A 92 46.45 22.45 -1.27
CA THR A 92 45.18 22.50 -1.98
C THR A 92 44.12 21.65 -1.29
N LEU A 93 42.88 22.16 -1.25
CA LEU A 93 41.70 21.43 -0.80
C LEU A 93 40.65 21.51 -1.90
N THR A 94 40.21 20.35 -2.39
CA THR A 94 39.18 20.26 -3.43
C THR A 94 37.98 19.51 -2.87
N VAL A 95 36.78 20.04 -3.10
CA VAL A 95 35.52 19.48 -2.62
C VAL A 95 34.62 19.17 -3.80
N SER A 96 34.10 17.95 -3.85
CA SER A 96 33.14 17.51 -4.87
C SER A 96 31.93 16.90 -4.21
N CYS A 97 30.73 17.22 -4.71
CA CYS A 97 29.48 16.60 -4.27
C CYS A 97 29.06 15.50 -5.26
N GLY A 98 28.29 14.54 -4.78
CA GLY A 98 27.84 13.43 -5.59
C GLY A 98 27.00 12.42 -4.83
N THR A 99 27.11 11.17 -5.27
CA THR A 99 26.39 10.02 -4.70
C THR A 99 27.32 8.83 -4.57
N LEU A 100 26.97 7.89 -3.69
CA LEU A 100 27.61 6.57 -3.65
C LEU A 100 26.88 5.64 -4.61
N GLN A 101 27.62 4.94 -5.46
CA GLN A 101 27.11 3.83 -6.25
C GLN A 101 27.88 2.57 -5.90
N THR A 102 27.17 1.45 -5.81
CA THR A 102 27.78 0.13 -5.66
C THR A 102 28.08 -0.40 -7.05
N GLY A 103 29.35 -0.66 -7.35
CA GLY A 103 29.77 -1.24 -8.63
C GLY A 103 29.38 -2.71 -8.77
N ALA A 104 29.56 -3.27 -9.97
CA ALA A 104 29.33 -4.69 -10.23
C ALA A 104 30.27 -5.63 -9.43
N ASP A 105 31.31 -5.07 -8.83
CA ASP A 105 32.27 -5.69 -7.91
C ASP A 105 31.82 -5.67 -6.44
N ASN A 106 30.62 -5.15 -6.15
CA ASN A 106 30.08 -4.95 -4.80
C ASN A 106 30.89 -3.96 -3.93
N LEU A 107 31.75 -3.13 -4.53
CA LEU A 107 32.47 -2.06 -3.84
C LEU A 107 31.73 -0.73 -4.00
N ARG A 108 31.72 0.08 -2.94
CA ARG A 108 31.14 1.43 -2.97
C ARG A 108 32.14 2.39 -3.58
N ALA A 109 31.76 3.04 -4.66
CA ALA A 109 32.54 4.10 -5.30
C ALA A 109 31.79 5.43 -5.22
N PHE A 110 32.54 6.51 -5.03
CA PHE A 110 32.00 7.86 -5.11
C PHE A 110 31.90 8.29 -6.57
N VAL A 111 30.72 8.74 -6.98
CA VAL A 111 30.46 9.28 -8.31
C VAL A 111 30.14 10.76 -8.17
N VAL A 112 30.94 11.60 -8.83
CA VAL A 112 30.80 13.06 -8.80
C VAL A 112 29.52 13.46 -9.54
N ASP A 113 28.64 14.19 -8.86
CA ASP A 113 27.44 14.82 -9.42
C ASP A 113 27.10 16.07 -8.59
N ALA A 114 27.38 17.24 -9.17
CA ALA A 114 27.17 18.52 -8.49
C ALA A 114 25.69 18.85 -8.18
N THR A 115 24.74 18.13 -8.78
CA THR A 115 23.30 18.31 -8.53
C THR A 115 22.80 17.56 -7.29
N LYS A 116 23.59 16.59 -6.80
CA LYS A 116 23.27 15.72 -5.67
C LYS A 116 24.16 16.07 -4.47
N THR A 117 23.63 15.87 -3.26
CA THR A 117 24.32 16.18 -1.99
C THR A 117 24.47 14.96 -1.08
N ALA A 118 24.14 13.76 -1.56
CA ALA A 118 24.10 12.55 -0.74
C ALA A 118 25.49 12.13 -0.23
N ALA A 119 26.56 12.51 -0.93
CA ALA A 119 27.93 12.34 -0.47
C ALA A 119 28.81 13.54 -0.89
N VAL A 120 29.81 13.84 -0.06
CA VAL A 120 30.82 14.87 -0.31
C VAL A 120 32.20 14.25 -0.19
N GLN A 121 32.99 14.38 -1.25
CA GLN A 121 34.40 14.01 -1.28
C GLN A 121 35.26 15.25 -1.02
N VAL A 122 36.24 15.11 -0.14
CA VAL A 122 37.28 16.11 0.11
C VAL A 122 38.64 15.48 -0.18
N ILE A 123 39.39 16.11 -1.08
CA ILE A 123 40.77 15.74 -1.39
C ILE A 123 41.69 16.86 -0.91
N VAL A 124 42.57 16.52 0.03
CA VAL A 124 43.54 17.43 0.63
C VAL A 124 44.94 17.04 0.17
N SER A 125 45.70 18.01 -0.31
CA SER A 125 47.04 17.77 -0.84
C SER A 125 48.05 18.74 -0.25
N ARG A 126 49.23 18.23 0.14
CA ARG A 126 50.31 19.03 0.73
C ARG A 126 51.68 18.56 0.24
N PRO A 127 52.55 19.48 -0.19
CA PRO A 127 53.96 19.16 -0.41
C PRO A 127 54.67 18.98 0.93
N VAL A 128 55.30 17.83 1.14
CA VAL A 128 56.23 17.58 2.25
C VAL A 128 57.63 17.40 1.70
N THR A 129 58.65 17.70 2.50
CA THR A 129 60.04 17.44 2.07
C THR A 129 60.23 15.97 1.77
N THR A 130 60.96 15.66 0.70
CA THR A 130 61.18 14.28 0.28
C THR A 130 61.89 13.43 1.31
N SER A 131 61.65 12.12 1.19
CA SER A 131 62.30 11.09 1.99
C SER A 131 63.82 11.18 1.90
N ILE A 132 64.51 11.04 3.04
CA ILE A 132 65.98 11.02 3.11
C ILE A 132 66.52 9.80 2.35
N ALA A 133 65.81 8.66 2.41
CA ALA A 133 66.16 7.46 1.65
C ALA A 133 66.07 7.69 0.12
N ALA A 134 65.06 8.44 -0.34
CA ALA A 134 64.93 8.84 -1.74
C ALA A 134 66.07 9.79 -2.17
N GLY A 135 66.48 10.71 -1.28
CA GLY A 135 67.62 11.59 -1.50
C GLY A 135 68.96 10.83 -1.61
N ILE A 136 69.19 9.83 -0.77
CA ILE A 136 70.38 8.96 -0.86
C ILE A 136 70.33 8.06 -2.09
N GLY A 137 69.17 7.50 -2.42
CA GLY A 137 68.98 6.71 -3.64
C GLY A 137 69.23 7.53 -4.92
N ALA A 138 68.85 8.80 -4.91
CA ALA A 138 69.13 9.74 -6.00
C ALA A 138 70.61 10.09 -6.11
N LEU A 139 71.29 10.28 -4.97
CA LEU A 139 72.73 10.48 -4.93
C LEU A 139 73.49 9.29 -5.52
N LEU A 140 73.01 8.06 -5.27
CA LEU A 140 73.60 6.83 -5.80
C LEU A 140 73.28 6.56 -7.28
N SER A 141 72.14 7.07 -7.77
CA SER A 141 71.67 6.86 -9.16
C SER A 141 71.94 8.02 -10.11
N GLY A 142 72.39 9.18 -9.61
CA GLY A 142 72.64 10.39 -10.40
C GLY A 142 71.38 11.09 -10.91
N ALA A 143 70.19 10.69 -10.44
CA ALA A 143 68.92 11.23 -10.88
C ALA A 143 68.57 12.54 -10.13
N PRO A 144 67.98 13.55 -10.80
CA PRO A 144 67.47 14.74 -10.12
C PRO A 144 66.28 14.37 -9.22
N VAL A 145 66.29 14.83 -7.98
CA VAL A 145 65.18 14.65 -7.03
C VAL A 145 64.61 15.99 -6.62
N SER A 146 63.28 16.11 -6.75
CA SER A 146 62.53 17.24 -6.18
C SER A 146 62.76 17.28 -4.67
N LEU A 147 62.93 18.48 -4.10
CA LEU A 147 63.05 18.65 -2.65
C LEU A 147 61.71 18.40 -1.92
N THR A 148 60.61 18.30 -2.66
CA THR A 148 59.27 18.04 -2.14
C THR A 148 58.57 16.90 -2.88
N THR A 149 57.82 16.10 -2.11
CA THR A 149 56.86 15.07 -2.57
C THR A 149 55.47 15.50 -2.15
N ARG A 150 54.49 15.43 -3.07
CA ARG A 150 53.09 15.69 -2.72
C ARG A 150 52.48 14.47 -2.04
N LEU A 151 51.82 14.70 -0.92
CA LEU A 151 50.97 13.72 -0.24
C LEU A 151 49.51 14.13 -0.45
N ASP A 152 48.69 13.15 -0.79
CA ASP A 152 47.25 13.32 -1.00
C ASP A 152 46.48 12.46 0.01
N ALA A 153 45.42 13.03 0.56
CA ALA A 153 44.47 12.34 1.42
C ALA A 153 43.06 12.57 0.90
N THR A 154 42.30 11.48 0.76
CA THR A 154 40.93 11.49 0.27
C THR A 154 40.01 11.00 1.38
N ALA A 155 38.93 11.72 1.61
CA ALA A 155 37.85 11.29 2.49
C ALA A 155 36.51 11.52 1.79
N VAL A 156 35.61 10.53 1.89
CA VAL A 156 34.24 10.69 1.43
C VAL A 156 33.33 10.52 2.64
N ALA A 157 32.53 11.56 2.90
CA ALA A 157 31.48 11.51 3.90
C ALA A 157 30.13 11.43 3.19
N ALA A 158 29.22 10.63 3.73
CA ALA A 158 27.84 10.54 3.24
C ALA A 158 26.87 11.12 4.25
N GLU A 159 25.78 11.67 3.72
CA GLU A 159 24.65 12.13 4.52
C GLU A 159 24.07 10.92 5.29
N PRO A 160 23.70 11.10 6.57
CA PRO A 160 23.04 10.05 7.33
C PRO A 160 21.77 9.57 6.62
N LYS A 161 21.39 8.31 6.88
CA LYS A 161 20.24 7.64 6.25
C LYS A 161 19.05 8.58 6.13
N VAL A 162 18.39 8.59 4.97
CA VAL A 162 17.15 9.35 4.78
C VAL A 162 16.09 8.96 5.81
N THR A 163 15.32 9.95 6.29
CA THR A 163 14.13 9.68 7.10
C THR A 163 13.11 8.95 6.26
N LEU A 164 12.58 7.85 6.78
CA LEU A 164 11.60 7.04 6.09
C LEU A 164 10.42 6.81 7.02
N ALA A 165 9.21 7.00 6.48
CA ALA A 165 7.98 6.67 7.14
C ALA A 165 7.27 5.58 6.35
N GLN A 166 6.69 4.64 7.07
CA GLN A 166 5.79 3.66 6.52
C GLN A 166 4.44 3.80 7.21
N LEU A 167 3.40 3.84 6.39
CA LEU A 167 2.03 3.72 6.83
C LEU A 167 1.53 2.36 6.40
N SER A 168 0.78 1.70 7.28
CA SER A 168 0.07 0.47 6.95
C SER A 168 -1.39 0.57 7.37
N ILE A 169 -2.26 -0.09 6.64
CA ILE A 169 -3.70 -0.15 6.93
C ILE A 169 -4.17 -1.58 6.85
N ARG A 170 -4.97 -1.98 7.83
CA ARG A 170 -5.61 -3.28 7.85
C ARG A 170 -7.02 -3.19 8.38
N SER A 171 -7.88 -4.07 7.89
CA SER A 171 -9.12 -4.40 8.58
C SER A 171 -8.90 -5.59 9.50
N THR A 172 -9.55 -5.56 10.65
CA THR A 172 -9.43 -6.58 11.70
C THR A 172 -9.99 -7.92 11.23
N LEU A 173 -9.12 -8.90 11.00
CA LEU A 173 -9.49 -10.31 11.04
C LEU A 173 -8.79 -10.93 12.25
N LEU A 174 -9.47 -10.96 13.39
CA LEU A 174 -8.87 -11.34 14.68
C LEU A 174 -8.68 -12.87 14.84
N SER A 175 -9.37 -13.69 14.04
CA SER A 175 -9.23 -15.16 14.05
C SER A 175 -10.01 -15.82 12.90
N VAL A 176 -9.63 -17.03 12.51
CA VAL A 176 -10.42 -17.89 11.61
C VAL A 176 -10.97 -19.06 12.40
N ASP A 177 -12.28 -19.30 12.31
CA ASP A 177 -12.97 -20.46 12.87
C ASP A 177 -13.54 -21.36 11.76
N SER A 178 -14.16 -22.48 12.14
CA SER A 178 -14.77 -23.43 11.20
C SER A 178 -15.91 -22.83 10.40
N ALA A 179 -16.74 -21.98 11.00
CA ALA A 179 -17.83 -21.30 10.31
C ALA A 179 -17.31 -20.35 9.23
N ARG A 180 -16.26 -19.58 9.52
CA ARG A 180 -15.60 -18.67 8.57
C ARG A 180 -14.89 -19.42 7.45
N SER A 181 -14.24 -20.55 7.74
CA SER A 181 -13.57 -21.34 6.70
C SER A 181 -14.53 -21.85 5.61
N ASN A 182 -15.76 -22.19 5.99
CA ASN A 182 -16.83 -22.61 5.07
C ASN A 182 -17.29 -21.49 4.13
N LEU A 183 -17.03 -20.24 4.48
CA LEU A 183 -17.37 -19.05 3.69
C LEU A 183 -16.17 -18.55 2.87
N LEU A 184 -14.96 -18.59 3.45
CA LEU A 184 -13.72 -18.19 2.79
C LEU A 184 -13.42 -19.06 1.56
N ASN A 185 -13.67 -20.37 1.62
CA ASN A 185 -13.44 -21.28 0.49
C ASN A 185 -14.30 -20.91 -0.74
N PRO A 186 -15.65 -20.85 -0.66
CA PRO A 186 -16.46 -20.38 -1.77
C PRO A 186 -16.11 -18.96 -2.23
N LEU A 187 -15.87 -18.03 -1.30
CA LEU A 187 -15.55 -16.65 -1.63
C LEU A 187 -14.24 -16.51 -2.43
N PHE A 188 -13.15 -17.13 -1.96
CA PHE A 188 -11.89 -17.10 -2.71
C PHE A 188 -11.98 -17.91 -3.99
N SER A 189 -12.80 -18.96 -4.04
CA SER A 189 -13.09 -19.71 -5.26
C SER A 189 -13.73 -18.82 -6.33
N THR A 190 -14.73 -18.01 -5.95
CA THR A 190 -15.42 -17.12 -6.89
C THR A 190 -14.56 -15.93 -7.32
N LEU A 191 -13.73 -15.40 -6.44
CA LEU A 191 -12.84 -14.28 -6.78
C LEU A 191 -11.66 -14.69 -7.66
N LEU A 192 -11.08 -15.88 -7.44
CA LEU A 192 -9.98 -16.42 -8.25
C LEU A 192 -10.46 -17.10 -9.53
N GLY A 193 -11.71 -17.58 -9.57
CA GLY A 193 -12.25 -18.36 -10.69
C GLY A 193 -11.81 -19.83 -10.70
N GLY A 194 -11.37 -20.37 -9.56
CA GLY A 194 -10.95 -21.77 -9.40
C GLY A 194 -11.46 -22.38 -8.10
N ASN A 195 -11.19 -23.67 -7.83
CA ASN A 195 -11.66 -24.32 -6.62
C ASN A 195 -10.66 -24.16 -5.46
N VAL A 196 -11.06 -23.44 -4.42
CA VAL A 196 -10.30 -23.28 -3.17
C VAL A 196 -10.91 -24.19 -2.11
N ASN A 197 -10.11 -25.15 -1.62
CA ASN A 197 -10.50 -26.07 -0.55
C ASN A 197 -9.42 -26.09 0.55
N LEU A 198 -9.51 -25.12 1.46
CA LEU A 198 -8.60 -24.96 2.58
C LEU A 198 -9.28 -25.40 3.88
N THR A 199 -8.50 -25.99 4.77
CA THR A 199 -8.94 -26.29 6.14
C THR A 199 -8.86 -25.03 7.01
N VAL A 200 -9.53 -25.06 8.17
CA VAL A 200 -9.41 -23.99 9.20
C VAL A 200 -7.95 -23.72 9.54
N GLY A 201 -7.16 -24.79 9.75
CA GLY A 201 -5.74 -24.68 10.05
C GLY A 201 -4.92 -24.06 8.90
N GLY A 202 -5.30 -24.30 7.65
CA GLY A 202 -4.68 -23.64 6.50
C GLY A 202 -4.92 -22.13 6.51
N TRP A 203 -6.16 -21.70 6.71
CA TRP A 203 -6.52 -20.27 6.81
C TRP A 203 -5.90 -19.59 8.04
N ASP A 204 -5.99 -20.22 9.21
CA ASP A 204 -5.40 -19.73 10.45
C ASP A 204 -3.87 -19.61 10.34
N GLY A 205 -3.23 -20.58 9.69
CA GLY A 205 -1.81 -20.53 9.37
C GLY A 205 -1.44 -19.34 8.50
N LEU A 206 -2.23 -19.02 7.46
CA LEU A 206 -1.99 -17.84 6.61
C LEU A 206 -2.16 -16.52 7.38
N VAL A 207 -3.10 -16.45 8.32
CA VAL A 207 -3.34 -15.26 9.15
C VAL A 207 -2.22 -15.05 10.16
N LYS A 208 -1.68 -16.11 10.76
CA LYS A 208 -0.60 -16.05 11.76
C LYS A 208 0.80 -16.01 11.18
N THR A 209 0.95 -16.12 9.86
CA THR A 209 2.26 -16.11 9.19
C THR A 209 2.55 -14.74 8.61
N ASP A 210 3.73 -14.22 8.95
CA ASP A 210 4.28 -13.01 8.35
C ASP A 210 5.31 -13.34 7.26
N ILE A 211 5.42 -12.45 6.27
CA ILE A 211 6.38 -12.54 5.19
C ILE A 211 7.16 -11.22 5.06
N ASN A 212 8.47 -11.32 4.90
CA ASN A 212 9.34 -10.18 4.62
C ASN A 212 9.21 -9.79 3.15
N LEU A 213 8.91 -8.51 2.89
CA LEU A 213 8.58 -8.03 1.56
C LEU A 213 9.80 -8.01 0.64
N LEU A 214 10.99 -7.67 1.14
CA LEU A 214 12.25 -7.69 0.38
C LEU A 214 12.52 -9.10 -0.15
N LYS A 215 12.52 -10.10 0.74
CA LYS A 215 12.71 -11.51 0.36
C LYS A 215 11.65 -11.98 -0.64
N PHE A 216 10.41 -11.52 -0.49
CA PHE A 216 9.34 -11.80 -1.45
C PHE A 216 9.63 -11.18 -2.82
N MET A 217 10.05 -9.93 -2.88
CA MET A 217 10.37 -9.24 -4.12
C MET A 217 11.59 -9.85 -4.82
N ASP A 218 12.60 -10.29 -4.08
CA ASP A 218 13.74 -11.05 -4.62
C ASP A 218 13.28 -12.35 -5.29
N GLN A 219 12.45 -13.13 -4.60
CA GLN A 219 11.91 -14.38 -5.16
C GLN A 219 10.99 -14.12 -6.36
N LEU A 220 10.19 -13.05 -6.30
CA LEU A 220 9.30 -12.68 -7.41
C LEU A 220 10.08 -12.20 -8.64
N ALA A 221 11.19 -11.49 -8.46
CA ALA A 221 12.07 -11.09 -9.56
C ALA A 221 12.59 -12.31 -10.32
N ILE A 222 12.96 -13.38 -9.61
CA ILE A 222 13.39 -14.65 -10.21
C ILE A 222 12.24 -15.29 -11.02
N GLU A 223 11.04 -15.39 -10.44
CA GLU A 223 9.87 -16.02 -11.10
C GLU A 223 9.35 -15.22 -12.33
N LEU A 224 9.54 -13.90 -12.33
CA LEU A 224 9.16 -13.01 -13.44
C LEU A 224 10.31 -12.73 -14.42
N GLY A 225 11.53 -13.19 -14.15
CA GLY A 225 12.70 -12.96 -15.01
C GLY A 225 13.18 -11.51 -15.05
N VAL A 226 12.93 -10.74 -13.99
CA VAL A 226 13.41 -9.35 -13.83
C VAL A 226 14.79 -9.38 -13.18
N SER A 227 15.72 -8.54 -13.66
CA SER A 227 17.06 -8.43 -13.07
C SER A 227 16.98 -8.08 -11.58
N ALA A 228 17.70 -8.84 -10.74
CA ALA A 228 17.77 -8.61 -9.30
C ALA A 228 18.17 -7.15 -8.99
N GLY A 229 17.51 -6.54 -8.00
CA GLY A 229 17.72 -5.14 -7.62
C GLY A 229 16.91 -4.10 -8.43
N ASN A 230 16.30 -4.45 -9.57
CA ASN A 230 15.43 -3.52 -10.31
C ASN A 230 13.96 -3.61 -9.86
N TYR A 231 13.69 -3.19 -8.62
CA TYR A 231 12.35 -3.26 -8.02
C TYR A 231 11.33 -2.33 -8.69
N THR A 232 11.77 -1.24 -9.33
CA THR A 232 10.86 -0.37 -10.08
C THR A 232 10.31 -1.07 -11.32
N ALA A 233 11.15 -1.79 -12.05
CA ALA A 233 10.70 -2.63 -13.16
C ALA A 233 9.77 -3.75 -12.62
N LEU A 234 10.15 -4.40 -11.52
CA LEU A 234 9.36 -5.48 -10.93
C LEU A 234 7.94 -5.04 -10.52
N LEU A 235 7.81 -3.90 -9.84
CA LEU A 235 6.51 -3.33 -9.47
C LEU A 235 5.67 -2.99 -10.70
N ASN A 236 6.32 -2.74 -11.84
CA ASN A 236 5.65 -2.40 -13.08
C ASN A 236 5.34 -3.59 -14.01
N THR A 237 5.94 -4.75 -13.78
CA THR A 237 5.74 -5.95 -14.57
C THR A 237 4.44 -6.66 -14.21
N GLN A 238 3.66 -7.01 -15.24
CA GLN A 238 2.46 -7.83 -15.08
C GLN A 238 2.85 -9.32 -14.99
N GLY A 239 2.25 -10.05 -14.06
CA GLY A 239 2.49 -11.49 -13.89
C GLY A 239 1.24 -12.25 -13.45
N SER A 240 1.27 -13.58 -13.60
CA SER A 240 0.16 -14.44 -13.19
C SER A 240 0.12 -14.60 -11.67
N VAL A 241 -1.07 -14.60 -11.08
CA VAL A 241 -1.26 -14.77 -9.62
C VAL A 241 -0.57 -16.03 -9.10
N THR A 242 -0.53 -17.10 -9.91
CA THR A 242 0.19 -18.34 -9.60
C THR A 242 1.67 -18.13 -9.30
N LYS A 243 2.36 -17.24 -10.02
CA LYS A 243 3.78 -16.91 -9.77
C LYS A 243 3.95 -16.09 -8.49
N PHE A 244 3.02 -15.18 -8.22
CA PHE A 244 3.02 -14.39 -6.98
C PHE A 244 2.83 -15.29 -5.75
N ILE A 245 1.87 -16.21 -5.78
CA ILE A 245 1.65 -17.18 -4.70
C ILE A 245 2.86 -18.09 -4.54
N LYS A 246 3.48 -18.54 -5.63
CA LYS A 246 4.69 -19.37 -5.60
C LYS A 246 5.89 -18.64 -4.98
N ALA A 247 6.10 -17.37 -5.33
CA ALA A 247 7.15 -16.56 -4.71
C ALA A 247 6.93 -16.43 -3.19
N ALA A 248 5.70 -16.19 -2.75
CA ALA A 248 5.36 -16.17 -1.33
C ALA A 248 5.60 -17.53 -0.65
N ALA A 249 5.20 -18.63 -1.30
CA ALA A 249 5.44 -19.99 -0.82
C ALA A 249 6.93 -20.30 -0.62
N ASN A 250 7.78 -19.91 -1.57
CA ASN A 250 9.22 -20.11 -1.46
C ASN A 250 9.82 -19.37 -0.26
N VAL A 251 9.42 -18.11 -0.02
CA VAL A 251 9.93 -17.34 1.12
C VAL A 251 9.50 -17.93 2.46
N VAL A 252 8.23 -18.29 2.62
CA VAL A 252 7.76 -18.84 3.90
C VAL A 252 8.30 -20.25 4.15
N ASN A 253 8.57 -21.02 3.09
CA ASN A 253 9.24 -22.31 3.18
C ASN A 253 10.65 -22.19 3.75
N LEU A 254 11.40 -21.17 3.33
CA LEU A 254 12.74 -20.88 3.82
C LEU A 254 12.74 -20.46 5.30
N ASN A 255 11.65 -19.87 5.78
CA ASN A 255 11.48 -19.46 7.18
C ASN A 255 10.86 -20.55 8.07
N GLY A 256 10.71 -21.78 7.59
CA GLY A 256 10.23 -22.91 8.40
C GLY A 256 8.71 -22.94 8.61
N ALA A 257 7.91 -22.46 7.65
CA ALA A 257 6.45 -22.53 7.73
C ALA A 257 5.92 -23.95 8.01
N SER A 258 4.77 -24.02 8.71
CA SER A 258 4.12 -25.28 9.04
C SER A 258 3.58 -26.01 7.80
N ALA A 259 3.35 -27.32 7.89
CA ALA A 259 2.88 -28.13 6.77
C ALA A 259 1.50 -27.66 6.23
N GLU A 260 0.67 -27.11 7.12
CA GLU A 260 -0.65 -26.55 6.80
C GLU A 260 -0.53 -25.31 5.91
N VAL A 261 0.41 -24.39 6.21
CA VAL A 261 0.65 -23.18 5.41
C VAL A 261 1.15 -23.54 4.01
N LYS A 262 2.04 -24.55 3.90
CA LYS A 262 2.55 -25.02 2.60
C LYS A 262 1.46 -25.61 1.73
N THR A 263 0.63 -26.47 2.33
CA THR A 263 -0.53 -27.08 1.67
C THR A 263 -1.53 -26.00 1.24
N ALA A 264 -1.72 -24.98 2.09
CA ALA A 264 -2.63 -23.89 1.80
C ALA A 264 -2.21 -23.08 0.57
N LEU A 265 -0.95 -22.66 0.51
CA LEU A 265 -0.41 -21.90 -0.62
C LEU A 265 -0.41 -22.73 -1.91
N THR A 266 -0.18 -24.04 -1.84
CA THR A 266 -0.25 -24.93 -3.00
C THR A 266 -1.67 -25.02 -3.56
N ASN A 267 -2.69 -25.19 -2.70
CA ASN A 267 -4.09 -25.20 -3.13
C ASN A 267 -4.51 -23.86 -3.75
N LEU A 268 -4.11 -22.75 -3.14
CA LEU A 268 -4.37 -21.40 -3.69
C LEU A 268 -3.70 -21.19 -5.04
N GLN A 269 -2.47 -21.70 -5.22
CA GLN A 269 -1.77 -21.63 -6.49
C GLN A 269 -2.52 -22.39 -7.60
N VAL A 270 -3.05 -23.58 -7.31
CA VAL A 270 -3.86 -24.35 -8.26
C VAL A 270 -5.17 -23.63 -8.60
N ALA A 271 -5.84 -23.08 -7.59
CA ALA A 271 -7.08 -22.31 -7.77
C ALA A 271 -6.88 -21.03 -8.59
N ALA A 272 -5.69 -20.42 -8.53
CA ALA A 272 -5.38 -19.17 -9.22
C ALA A 272 -4.97 -19.31 -10.69
N THR A 273 -5.05 -20.52 -11.28
CA THR A 273 -4.64 -20.78 -12.68
C THR A 273 -5.47 -20.01 -13.71
N GLY A 274 -6.76 -19.80 -13.45
CA GLY A 274 -7.66 -18.99 -14.28
C GLY A 274 -7.73 -17.52 -13.90
N ALA A 275 -6.99 -17.08 -12.88
CA ALA A 275 -7.07 -15.72 -12.37
C ALA A 275 -6.43 -14.71 -13.35
N SER A 276 -7.04 -13.52 -13.44
CA SER A 276 -6.49 -12.46 -14.30
C SER A 276 -5.11 -12.00 -13.82
N PRO A 277 -4.19 -11.66 -14.73
CA PRO A 277 -2.86 -11.19 -14.35
C PRO A 277 -2.89 -9.91 -13.52
N ILE A 278 -1.90 -9.76 -12.63
CA ILE A 278 -1.80 -8.64 -11.69
C ILE A 278 -0.44 -7.95 -11.77
N LYS A 279 -0.38 -6.74 -11.22
CA LYS A 279 0.80 -5.89 -11.13
C LYS A 279 1.03 -5.50 -9.67
N LEU A 280 2.23 -5.76 -9.13
CA LEU A 280 2.50 -5.52 -7.70
C LEU A 280 2.40 -4.03 -7.32
N GLY A 281 2.76 -3.13 -8.25
CA GLY A 281 2.69 -1.69 -8.05
C GLY A 281 1.28 -1.14 -7.78
N ASP A 282 0.23 -1.92 -8.07
CA ASP A 282 -1.16 -1.54 -7.76
C ASP A 282 -1.55 -1.87 -6.31
N LEU A 283 -0.76 -2.71 -5.62
CA LEU A 283 -0.94 -3.11 -4.21
C LEU A 283 0.09 -2.45 -3.27
N LEU A 284 1.30 -2.21 -3.77
CA LEU A 284 2.42 -1.68 -3.01
C LEU A 284 3.03 -0.51 -3.76
N THR A 285 3.06 0.65 -3.12
CA THR A 285 3.68 1.85 -3.67
C THR A 285 4.92 2.21 -2.86
N LEU A 286 6.04 2.31 -3.54
CA LEU A 286 7.29 2.82 -2.98
C LEU A 286 7.59 4.15 -3.63
N GLN A 287 7.96 5.14 -2.83
CA GLN A 287 8.45 6.40 -3.38
C GLN A 287 9.80 6.16 -4.09
N THR A 288 10.02 6.86 -5.21
CA THR A 288 11.27 6.76 -5.98
C THR A 288 12.46 7.24 -5.15
N GLY A 289 13.52 6.42 -5.04
CA GLY A 289 14.75 6.77 -4.31
C GLY A 289 14.87 6.22 -2.88
N THR A 290 13.83 5.56 -2.34
CA THR A 290 13.83 4.95 -0.99
C THR A 290 13.86 3.40 -1.03
N GLN A 291 14.33 2.86 -2.16
CA GLN A 291 14.08 1.50 -2.67
C GLN A 291 14.87 0.35 -2.04
N GLU A 292 15.65 0.55 -0.99
CA GLU A 292 16.30 -0.58 -0.29
C GLU A 292 15.86 -0.65 1.17
N ALA A 293 15.83 0.51 1.85
CA ALA A 293 15.44 0.58 3.26
C ALA A 293 13.93 0.45 3.49
N GLY A 294 13.08 0.74 2.49
CA GLY A 294 11.63 0.59 2.61
C GLY A 294 11.09 -0.82 2.31
N LEU A 295 11.89 -1.71 1.70
CA LEU A 295 11.44 -3.07 1.36
C LEU A 295 11.62 -4.08 2.49
N ASP A 296 12.43 -3.79 3.52
CA ASP A 296 12.61 -4.70 4.67
C ASP A 296 11.39 -4.74 5.62
N ALA A 297 10.25 -4.23 5.15
CA ALA A 297 8.99 -4.29 5.87
C ALA A 297 8.45 -5.72 5.95
N THR A 298 7.76 -6.01 7.05
CA THR A 298 7.06 -7.28 7.28
C THR A 298 5.56 -7.09 7.03
N VAL A 299 4.94 -8.02 6.28
CA VAL A 299 3.51 -7.98 5.94
C VAL A 299 2.88 -9.34 6.26
N GLN A 300 1.64 -9.34 6.74
CA GLN A 300 0.90 -10.57 6.99
C GLN A 300 0.61 -11.32 5.67
N LEU A 301 0.91 -12.62 5.61
CA LEU A 301 0.77 -13.44 4.42
C LEU A 301 -0.67 -13.47 3.90
N PHE A 302 -1.66 -13.65 4.78
CA PHE A 302 -3.08 -13.64 4.38
C PHE A 302 -3.47 -12.32 3.69
N GLN A 303 -3.00 -11.18 4.18
CA GLN A 303 -3.32 -9.88 3.56
C GLN A 303 -2.70 -9.73 2.18
N LEU A 304 -1.47 -10.21 2.02
CA LEU A 304 -0.78 -10.21 0.74
C LEU A 304 -1.53 -11.07 -0.30
N ILE A 305 -1.92 -12.28 0.08
CA ILE A 305 -2.70 -13.20 -0.76
C ILE A 305 -4.08 -12.60 -1.07
N GLN A 306 -4.76 -12.03 -0.08
CA GLN A 306 -6.05 -11.36 -0.26
C GLN A 306 -5.93 -10.20 -1.25
N GLY A 307 -4.86 -9.41 -1.18
CA GLY A 307 -4.58 -8.34 -2.15
C GLY A 307 -4.43 -8.87 -3.58
N PHE A 308 -3.73 -10.00 -3.77
CA PHE A 308 -3.61 -10.63 -5.09
C PHE A 308 -4.96 -11.08 -5.64
N VAL A 309 -5.78 -11.73 -4.80
CA VAL A 309 -7.12 -12.21 -5.16
C VAL A 309 -8.03 -11.04 -5.53
N GLN A 310 -8.02 -9.98 -4.73
CA GLN A 310 -8.86 -8.80 -4.94
C GLN A 310 -8.46 -8.04 -6.22
N LEU A 311 -7.15 -7.89 -6.47
CA LEU A 311 -6.66 -7.26 -7.70
C LEU A 311 -6.95 -8.11 -8.95
N ALA A 312 -6.82 -9.43 -8.85
CA ALA A 312 -7.18 -10.33 -9.95
C ALA A 312 -8.68 -10.27 -10.25
N ASN A 313 -9.54 -10.22 -9.22
CA ASN A 313 -10.98 -10.06 -9.40
C ASN A 313 -11.34 -8.73 -10.08
N LYS A 314 -10.68 -7.62 -9.69
CA LYS A 314 -10.86 -6.32 -10.36
C LYS A 314 -10.59 -6.42 -11.87
N ASN A 315 -9.49 -7.09 -12.25
CA ASN A 315 -9.07 -7.23 -13.64
C ASN A 315 -9.90 -8.25 -14.44
N SER A 316 -10.67 -9.12 -13.77
CA SER A 316 -11.56 -10.07 -14.44
C SER A 316 -12.64 -9.36 -15.25
N ALA A 317 -12.95 -9.84 -16.45
CA ALA A 317 -14.10 -9.35 -17.22
C ALA A 317 -15.44 -9.96 -16.73
N VAL A 318 -15.37 -11.03 -15.93
CA VAL A 318 -16.54 -11.79 -15.46
C VAL A 318 -16.88 -11.38 -14.03
N ASN A 319 -18.15 -11.12 -13.77
CA ASN A 319 -18.67 -10.88 -12.43
C ASN A 319 -18.73 -12.20 -11.64
N SER A 320 -18.25 -12.18 -10.40
CA SER A 320 -18.19 -13.37 -9.57
C SER A 320 -19.53 -13.61 -8.90
N THR A 321 -20.26 -14.65 -9.33
CA THR A 321 -21.52 -15.08 -8.71
C THR A 321 -21.24 -16.01 -7.54
N LEU A 322 -21.76 -15.68 -6.36
CA LEU A 322 -21.68 -16.54 -5.20
C LEU A 322 -22.71 -17.66 -5.29
N PRO A 323 -22.32 -18.90 -4.93
CA PRO A 323 -23.28 -19.99 -4.77
C PRO A 323 -24.36 -19.66 -3.73
N VAL A 324 -25.61 -20.05 -4.01
CA VAL A 324 -26.81 -19.73 -3.20
C VAL A 324 -26.68 -20.26 -1.75
N ASN A 325 -25.89 -21.31 -1.53
CA ASN A 325 -25.65 -21.88 -0.20
C ASN A 325 -24.71 -21.03 0.68
N VAL A 326 -24.01 -20.03 0.14
CA VAL A 326 -23.03 -19.24 0.91
C VAL A 326 -23.72 -18.31 1.91
N LEU A 327 -24.83 -17.68 1.51
CA LEU A 327 -25.61 -16.81 2.41
C LEU A 327 -26.71 -17.57 3.17
N GLY A 328 -26.95 -18.84 2.82
CA GLY A 328 -27.97 -19.68 3.46
C GLY A 328 -29.41 -19.25 3.13
N LEU A 329 -29.61 -18.47 2.06
CA LEU A 329 -30.89 -17.87 1.70
C LEU A 329 -31.33 -18.35 0.31
N ALA A 330 -32.53 -18.91 0.23
CA ALA A 330 -33.13 -19.33 -1.04
C ALA A 330 -33.64 -18.13 -1.83
N GLY A 331 -33.62 -18.21 -3.17
CA GLY A 331 -34.12 -17.15 -4.04
C GLY A 331 -33.26 -15.89 -4.07
N VAL A 332 -31.98 -16.00 -3.69
CA VAL A 332 -31.02 -14.89 -3.66
C VAL A 332 -29.84 -15.20 -4.57
N THR A 333 -29.52 -14.27 -5.46
CA THR A 333 -28.30 -14.29 -6.28
C THR A 333 -27.38 -13.17 -5.83
N THR A 334 -26.09 -13.45 -5.66
CA THR A 334 -25.13 -12.44 -5.19
C THR A 334 -23.96 -12.33 -6.15
N HIS A 335 -23.74 -11.12 -6.65
CA HIS A 335 -22.58 -10.77 -7.46
C HIS A 335 -21.64 -9.88 -6.64
N ILE A 336 -20.34 -10.13 -6.76
CA ILE A 336 -19.31 -9.34 -6.08
C ILE A 336 -18.28 -8.87 -7.09
N LYS A 337 -17.89 -7.61 -6.95
CA LYS A 337 -16.78 -7.04 -7.70
C LYS A 337 -15.92 -6.13 -6.84
N VAL A 338 -14.61 -6.35 -6.91
CA VAL A 338 -13.62 -5.40 -6.39
C VAL A 338 -13.49 -4.24 -7.38
N ILE A 339 -13.85 -3.03 -6.95
CA ILE A 339 -13.78 -1.82 -7.79
C ILE A 339 -12.38 -1.22 -7.72
N GLN A 340 -11.81 -1.19 -6.52
CA GLN A 340 -10.49 -0.63 -6.28
C GLN A 340 -9.67 -1.57 -5.40
N PRO A 341 -8.42 -1.89 -5.79
CA PRO A 341 -7.60 -2.80 -5.01
C PRO A 341 -7.11 -2.10 -3.74
N PRO A 342 -6.78 -2.90 -2.71
CA PRO A 342 -6.19 -2.38 -1.49
C PRO A 342 -4.77 -1.88 -1.74
N GLN A 343 -4.36 -0.90 -0.95
CA GLN A 343 -2.98 -0.42 -0.84
C GLN A 343 -2.60 -0.49 0.63
N PHE A 344 -2.22 -1.67 1.08
CA PHE A 344 -2.08 -1.96 2.51
C PHE A 344 -0.85 -1.31 3.14
N SER A 345 0.16 -0.95 2.35
CA SER A 345 1.34 -0.27 2.85
C SER A 345 1.93 0.69 1.82
N ALA A 346 2.44 1.81 2.31
CA ALA A 346 3.18 2.79 1.54
C ALA A 346 4.41 3.24 2.35
N VAL A 347 5.55 3.33 1.67
CA VAL A 347 6.81 3.78 2.26
C VAL A 347 7.36 4.96 1.46
N GLY A 348 7.80 6.00 2.16
CA GLY A 348 8.35 7.20 1.54
C GLY A 348 9.08 8.10 2.53
N ASP A 349 9.54 9.24 2.02
CA ASP A 349 10.13 10.30 2.83
C ASP A 349 9.00 11.18 3.41
N PRO A 350 8.82 11.20 4.75
CA PRO A 350 7.76 11.99 5.37
C PRO A 350 7.96 13.50 5.18
N ALA A 351 9.17 13.98 4.90
CA ALA A 351 9.41 15.39 4.61
C ALA A 351 8.72 15.82 3.30
N LEU A 352 8.79 14.98 2.28
CA LEU A 352 8.15 15.22 0.99
C LEU A 352 6.63 15.02 1.06
N ALA A 353 6.16 14.06 1.86
CA ALA A 353 4.74 13.87 2.13
C ALA A 353 4.14 15.07 2.88
N LYS A 354 4.84 15.65 3.87
CA LYS A 354 4.37 16.82 4.63
C LYS A 354 4.11 18.05 3.74
N VAL A 355 4.96 18.29 2.73
CA VAL A 355 4.81 19.44 1.81
C VAL A 355 3.52 19.34 0.99
N ALA A 356 3.17 18.13 0.54
CA ALA A 356 1.94 17.87 -0.21
C ALA A 356 1.38 16.48 0.17
N PRO A 357 0.54 16.39 1.23
CA PRO A 357 0.05 15.11 1.77
C PRO A 357 -0.69 14.20 0.78
N LEU A 358 -1.28 14.81 -0.26
CA LEU A 358 -1.97 14.11 -1.36
C LEU A 358 -1.27 14.27 -2.72
N GLY A 359 -0.04 14.79 -2.73
CA GLY A 359 0.76 15.00 -3.94
C GLY A 359 1.40 13.71 -4.48
N VAL A 360 2.38 13.88 -5.38
CA VAL A 360 3.08 12.76 -6.03
C VAL A 360 3.91 11.91 -5.05
N ASN A 361 4.38 12.51 -3.96
CA ASN A 361 5.20 11.87 -2.91
C ASN A 361 4.37 11.51 -1.67
N LYS A 362 3.05 11.31 -1.83
CA LYS A 362 2.17 10.96 -0.72
C LYS A 362 2.52 9.59 -0.14
N ILE A 363 2.52 9.51 1.18
CA ILE A 363 2.48 8.23 1.91
C ILE A 363 1.01 7.98 2.23
N TYR A 364 0.36 7.24 1.34
CA TYR A 364 -1.09 7.03 1.33
C TYR A 364 -1.38 5.54 1.29
N VAL A 365 -2.28 5.09 2.15
CA VAL A 365 -2.76 3.70 2.20
C VAL A 365 -4.28 3.67 2.14
N ARG A 366 -4.83 2.58 1.63
CA ARG A 366 -6.29 2.36 1.57
C ARG A 366 -6.67 0.89 1.64
N THR A 367 -7.86 0.61 2.12
CA THR A 367 -8.49 -0.71 2.03
C THR A 367 -9.09 -0.93 0.63
N ALA A 368 -9.50 -2.17 0.35
CA ALA A 368 -10.16 -2.52 -0.89
C ALA A 368 -11.60 -2.01 -0.92
N GLN A 369 -12.02 -1.44 -2.04
CA GLN A 369 -13.41 -1.04 -2.25
C GLN A 369 -14.12 -2.13 -3.03
N VAL A 370 -15.23 -2.62 -2.48
CA VAL A 370 -16.01 -3.71 -3.02
C VAL A 370 -17.45 -3.27 -3.22
N ARG A 371 -18.01 -3.61 -4.38
CA ARG A 371 -19.44 -3.54 -4.64
C ARG A 371 -20.01 -4.93 -4.66
N ILE A 372 -21.09 -5.08 -3.91
CA ILE A 372 -21.88 -6.29 -3.81
C ILE A 372 -23.24 -5.94 -4.40
N LEU A 373 -23.79 -6.86 -5.17
CA LEU A 373 -25.14 -6.79 -5.69
C LEU A 373 -25.86 -8.06 -5.28
N VAL A 374 -27.00 -7.91 -4.64
CA VAL A 374 -27.83 -9.01 -4.18
C VAL A 374 -29.20 -8.88 -4.82
N SER A 375 -29.54 -9.79 -5.72
CA SER A 375 -30.86 -9.85 -6.36
C SER A 375 -31.73 -10.85 -5.61
N VAL A 376 -32.85 -10.36 -5.11
CA VAL A 376 -33.84 -11.11 -4.33
C VAL A 376 -35.05 -11.40 -5.21
N ASP A 377 -35.42 -12.67 -5.31
CA ASP A 377 -36.64 -13.10 -5.98
C ASP A 377 -37.87 -12.81 -5.10
N LEU A 378 -38.75 -11.94 -5.60
CA LEU A 378 -40.00 -11.53 -4.97
C LEU A 378 -41.11 -12.55 -5.16
N SER A 379 -40.89 -13.63 -5.92
CA SER A 379 -41.79 -14.80 -5.91
C SER A 379 -41.94 -15.41 -4.52
N LEU A 380 -40.95 -15.20 -3.63
CA LEU A 380 -41.00 -15.61 -2.23
C LEU A 380 -42.15 -14.96 -1.43
N ILE A 381 -42.66 -13.81 -1.88
CA ILE A 381 -43.81 -13.11 -1.27
C ILE A 381 -45.08 -13.22 -2.11
N ASN A 382 -45.19 -14.25 -2.97
CA ASN A 382 -46.34 -14.43 -3.88
C ASN A 382 -47.69 -14.42 -3.16
N SER A 383 -47.79 -14.95 -1.93
CA SER A 383 -49.02 -14.89 -1.13
C SER A 383 -49.48 -13.44 -0.85
N VAL A 384 -48.53 -12.55 -0.57
CA VAL A 384 -48.79 -11.12 -0.39
C VAL A 384 -49.13 -10.46 -1.72
N LEU A 385 -48.43 -10.82 -2.81
CA LEU A 385 -48.75 -10.32 -4.16
C LEU A 385 -50.17 -10.69 -4.59
N GLN A 386 -50.61 -11.92 -4.32
CA GLN A 386 -51.99 -12.36 -4.57
C GLN A 386 -52.99 -11.57 -3.74
N LEU A 387 -52.72 -11.37 -2.45
CA LEU A 387 -53.57 -10.55 -1.57
C LEU A 387 -53.68 -9.10 -2.07
N VAL A 388 -52.58 -8.51 -2.50
CA VAL A 388 -52.59 -7.16 -3.09
C VAL A 388 -53.44 -7.11 -4.35
N ASN A 389 -53.32 -8.12 -5.21
CA ASN A 389 -54.12 -8.22 -6.42
C ASN A 389 -55.62 -8.34 -6.11
N THR A 390 -56.00 -9.15 -5.11
CA THR A 390 -57.41 -9.30 -4.70
C THR A 390 -57.98 -8.04 -4.04
N LEU A 391 -57.16 -7.24 -3.36
CA LEU A 391 -57.57 -5.97 -2.77
C LEU A 391 -57.74 -4.85 -3.81
N LEU A 392 -56.80 -4.71 -4.76
CA LEU A 392 -56.81 -3.60 -5.72
C LEU A 392 -57.71 -3.82 -6.93
N THR A 393 -57.83 -5.05 -7.44
CA THR A 393 -58.66 -5.36 -8.62
C THR A 393 -60.11 -4.87 -8.51
N PRO A 394 -60.85 -5.15 -7.42
CA PRO A 394 -62.24 -4.67 -7.30
C PRO A 394 -62.33 -3.14 -7.22
N VAL A 395 -61.37 -2.49 -6.54
CA VAL A 395 -61.34 -1.03 -6.40
C VAL A 395 -61.10 -0.37 -7.77
N VAL A 396 -60.13 -0.88 -8.54
CA VAL A 396 -59.85 -0.39 -9.91
C VAL A 396 -61.04 -0.68 -10.84
N GLY A 397 -61.70 -1.83 -10.69
CA GLY A 397 -62.93 -2.15 -11.43
C GLY A 397 -64.09 -1.18 -11.16
N LEU A 398 -64.28 -0.78 -9.90
CA LEU A 398 -65.27 0.24 -9.51
C LEU A 398 -64.93 1.61 -10.10
N VAL A 399 -63.66 2.02 -10.05
CA VAL A 399 -63.18 3.27 -10.68
C VAL A 399 -63.47 3.25 -12.18
N ASN A 400 -63.17 2.16 -12.88
CA ASN A 400 -63.46 2.01 -14.31
C ASN A 400 -64.95 2.06 -14.61
N THR A 401 -65.80 1.42 -13.80
CA THR A 401 -67.26 1.43 -13.97
C THR A 401 -67.83 2.85 -13.85
N LEU A 402 -67.27 3.66 -12.95
CA LEU A 402 -67.69 5.05 -12.74
C LEU A 402 -67.16 6.02 -13.80
N LEU A 403 -66.01 5.72 -14.41
CA LEU A 403 -65.44 6.52 -15.49
C LEU A 403 -65.99 6.14 -16.89
N ALA A 404 -66.62 4.97 -17.02
CA ALA A 404 -67.20 4.46 -18.26
C ALA A 404 -68.30 5.32 -18.92
N PRO A 405 -69.19 6.04 -18.19
CA PRO A 405 -70.26 6.83 -18.80
C PRO A 405 -69.77 7.94 -19.74
N GLY A 406 -68.55 8.45 -19.55
CA GLY A 406 -67.93 9.43 -20.43
C GLY A 406 -67.55 8.88 -21.82
N CYS A 407 -67.48 7.55 -21.99
CA CYS A 407 -67.06 6.92 -23.23
C CYS A 407 -68.14 6.95 -24.33
N ILE A 408 -69.41 7.12 -23.92
CA ILE A 408 -70.57 7.16 -24.83
C ILE A 408 -70.75 8.57 -25.42
N LEU A 409 -70.35 9.61 -24.67
CA LEU A 409 -70.57 11.03 -25.01
C LEU A 409 -69.30 11.77 -25.46
N GLY A 410 -68.13 11.10 -25.49
CA GLY A 410 -66.85 11.72 -25.82
C GLY A 410 -65.65 10.83 -25.49
N SER A 411 -64.57 11.42 -24.99
CA SER A 411 -63.41 10.69 -24.47
C SER A 411 -63.56 10.42 -22.97
N CYS A 412 -63.25 9.20 -22.53
CA CYS A 412 -63.20 8.79 -21.14
C CYS A 412 -61.80 8.31 -20.75
N THR A 413 -61.55 8.20 -19.46
CA THR A 413 -60.29 7.64 -18.94
C THR A 413 -60.56 6.27 -18.32
N GLN A 414 -59.86 5.24 -18.77
CA GLN A 414 -59.85 3.91 -18.13
C GLN A 414 -58.54 3.72 -17.36
N THR A 415 -58.62 3.09 -16.19
CA THR A 415 -57.48 2.71 -15.38
C THR A 415 -57.06 1.26 -15.61
N ASP A 416 -55.76 1.00 -15.49
CA ASP A 416 -55.16 -0.31 -15.72
C ASP A 416 -54.15 -0.62 -14.62
N LEU A 417 -54.44 -1.65 -13.81
CA LEU A 417 -53.63 -2.05 -12.67
C LEU A 417 -52.49 -2.95 -13.10
N LYS A 418 -51.26 -2.58 -12.71
CA LYS A 418 -50.09 -3.45 -12.77
C LYS A 418 -49.43 -3.51 -11.39
N ILE A 419 -49.13 -4.72 -10.96
CA ILE A 419 -48.39 -5.02 -9.72
C ILE A 419 -47.02 -5.54 -10.15
N LEU A 420 -45.95 -4.91 -9.66
CA LEU A 420 -44.57 -5.18 -10.06
C LEU A 420 -44.37 -5.30 -11.59
N PRO A 421 -44.72 -4.25 -12.37
CA PRO A 421 -44.60 -4.30 -13.83
C PRO A 421 -43.15 -4.48 -14.32
N ASN A 422 -42.16 -4.12 -13.50
CA ASN A 422 -40.75 -4.19 -13.84
C ASN A 422 -40.09 -5.56 -13.52
N GLY A 423 -40.88 -6.57 -13.13
CA GLY A 423 -40.40 -7.91 -12.84
C GLY A 423 -40.39 -8.25 -11.34
N LEU A 424 -40.10 -9.51 -11.05
CA LEU A 424 -40.16 -10.08 -9.69
C LEU A 424 -38.81 -10.05 -8.98
N ASN A 425 -37.90 -9.14 -9.32
CA ASN A 425 -36.59 -9.05 -8.67
C ASN A 425 -36.42 -7.71 -7.96
N LEU A 426 -35.85 -7.75 -6.77
CA LEU A 426 -35.42 -6.59 -6.00
C LEU A 426 -33.92 -6.67 -5.80
N ASP A 427 -33.21 -5.60 -6.16
CA ASP A 427 -31.77 -5.54 -6.04
C ASP A 427 -31.34 -4.70 -4.84
N LEU A 428 -30.39 -5.25 -4.08
CA LEU A 428 -29.69 -4.62 -2.98
C LEU A 428 -28.22 -4.45 -3.37
N GLY A 429 -27.82 -3.22 -3.64
CA GLY A 429 -26.45 -2.82 -3.89
C GLY A 429 -25.79 -2.33 -2.61
N ILE A 430 -24.63 -2.88 -2.27
CA ILE A 430 -23.83 -2.45 -1.11
C ILE A 430 -22.42 -2.11 -1.59
N GLU A 431 -21.98 -0.88 -1.34
CA GLU A 431 -20.61 -0.44 -1.56
C GLU A 431 -19.90 -0.26 -0.22
N ALA A 432 -18.80 -0.99 -0.03
CA ALA A 432 -18.06 -1.06 1.23
C ALA A 432 -16.54 -0.92 1.03
N GLY A 433 -15.84 -0.61 2.13
CA GLY A 433 -14.39 -0.74 2.22
C GLY A 433 -13.56 0.46 1.81
N VAL A 434 -14.04 1.70 1.98
CA VAL A 434 -13.23 2.91 1.72
C VAL A 434 -12.62 3.46 3.02
N GLY A 435 -11.79 2.64 3.66
CA GLY A 435 -10.81 3.11 4.64
C GLY A 435 -9.59 3.68 3.92
N SER A 436 -9.14 4.87 4.31
CA SER A 436 -7.90 5.47 3.80
C SER A 436 -7.16 6.19 4.90
N SER A 437 -5.83 6.22 4.82
CA SER A 437 -4.99 6.99 5.73
C SER A 437 -3.82 7.60 4.97
N TYR A 438 -3.42 8.81 5.35
CA TYR A 438 -2.27 9.47 4.76
C TYR A 438 -1.52 10.33 5.76
N VAL A 439 -0.19 10.36 5.61
CA VAL A 439 0.71 11.13 6.49
C VAL A 439 0.53 12.62 6.24
N THR A 440 0.35 13.39 7.32
CA THR A 440 0.23 14.86 7.29
C THR A 440 1.39 15.57 7.96
N ASP A 441 2.01 14.97 8.98
CA ASP A 441 3.18 15.52 9.66
C ASP A 441 4.08 14.42 10.24
N TYR A 442 5.30 14.78 10.62
CA TYR A 442 6.25 13.93 11.34
C TYR A 442 7.17 14.76 12.23
N SER A 443 7.65 14.16 13.30
CA SER A 443 8.70 14.69 14.15
C SER A 443 9.80 13.65 14.35
N CYS A 444 11.04 14.06 14.14
CA CYS A 444 12.23 13.27 14.42
C CYS A 444 13.18 14.12 15.27
N ALA A 445 12.92 14.17 16.58
CA ALA A 445 13.79 14.86 17.53
C ALA A 445 14.96 13.98 17.95
N SER A 446 14.73 12.68 18.16
CA SER A 446 15.75 11.65 18.35
C SER A 446 15.22 10.27 17.91
N PRO A 447 16.05 9.22 17.79
CA PRO A 447 15.58 7.86 17.50
C PRO A 447 14.56 7.34 18.53
N THR A 448 14.56 7.87 19.75
CA THR A 448 13.67 7.49 20.86
C THR A 448 12.54 8.48 21.12
N ASN A 449 12.55 9.64 20.47
CA ASN A 449 11.52 10.69 20.57
C ASN A 449 11.15 11.12 19.15
N LYS A 450 10.21 10.38 18.58
CA LYS A 450 9.74 10.54 17.22
C LYS A 450 8.23 10.39 17.18
N SER A 451 7.58 11.04 16.22
CA SER A 451 6.13 10.93 16.03
C SER A 451 5.78 10.98 14.56
N LEU A 452 4.70 10.31 14.19
CA LEU A 452 4.15 10.33 12.85
C LEU A 452 2.67 10.70 12.94
N THR A 453 2.26 11.69 12.17
CA THR A 453 0.89 12.21 12.18
C THR A 453 0.20 11.84 10.87
N ALA A 454 -0.99 11.28 10.95
CA ALA A 454 -1.80 10.92 9.79
C ALA A 454 -3.26 11.33 9.95
N THR A 455 -3.94 11.49 8.82
CA THR A 455 -5.39 11.64 8.77
C THR A 455 -5.99 10.34 8.23
N THR A 456 -6.95 9.79 8.96
CA THR A 456 -7.62 8.54 8.62
C THR A 456 -9.09 8.79 8.34
N ASN A 457 -9.56 8.39 7.17
CA ASN A 457 -10.95 8.45 6.76
C ASN A 457 -11.50 7.03 6.68
N ILE A 458 -12.63 6.80 7.32
CA ILE A 458 -13.48 5.63 7.12
C ILE A 458 -14.73 6.15 6.44
N SER A 459 -14.95 5.75 5.18
CA SER A 459 -16.11 6.18 4.43
C SER A 459 -17.40 5.56 4.94
N ALA A 460 -18.50 6.24 4.60
CA ALA A 460 -19.84 5.68 4.73
C ALA A 460 -20.01 4.42 3.86
N LEU A 461 -20.71 3.41 4.38
CA LEU A 461 -21.23 2.29 3.59
C LEU A 461 -22.38 2.83 2.72
N GLN A 462 -22.34 2.70 1.41
CA GLN A 462 -23.46 3.13 0.57
C GLN A 462 -24.40 1.95 0.31
N VAL A 463 -25.69 2.19 0.50
CA VAL A 463 -26.74 1.20 0.26
C VAL A 463 -27.70 1.71 -0.78
N LYS A 464 -27.96 0.85 -1.76
CA LYS A 464 -28.92 1.08 -2.82
C LYS A 464 -29.93 -0.05 -2.85
N VAL A 465 -31.21 0.29 -2.93
CA VAL A 465 -32.30 -0.69 -3.06
C VAL A 465 -33.24 -0.25 -4.17
N GLY A 466 -33.56 -1.15 -5.10
CA GLY A 466 -34.42 -0.85 -6.24
C GLY A 466 -34.17 -1.84 -7.37
N GLN A 467 -34.14 -1.36 -8.61
CA GLN A 467 -33.62 -2.11 -9.75
C GLN A 467 -32.24 -1.58 -10.11
N ILE A 468 -31.25 -2.47 -10.12
CA ILE A 468 -29.86 -2.09 -10.34
C ILE A 468 -29.35 -2.74 -11.62
N ASP A 469 -28.77 -1.94 -12.52
CA ASP A 469 -28.05 -2.47 -13.67
C ASP A 469 -26.70 -3.04 -13.20
N ASP A 470 -26.57 -4.36 -13.24
CA ASP A 470 -25.37 -5.11 -12.86
C ASP A 470 -24.11 -4.63 -13.58
N ALA A 471 -24.20 -4.37 -14.88
CA ALA A 471 -23.06 -4.01 -15.72
C ALA A 471 -22.55 -2.61 -15.38
N VAL A 472 -23.45 -1.68 -15.05
CA VAL A 472 -23.08 -0.33 -14.62
C VAL A 472 -22.60 -0.34 -13.18
N TRP A 473 -23.34 -0.95 -12.24
CA TRP A 473 -23.03 -0.95 -10.81
C TRP A 473 -21.68 -1.61 -10.50
N LEU A 474 -21.41 -2.77 -11.09
CA LEU A 474 -20.18 -3.53 -10.87
C LEU A 474 -19.01 -3.02 -11.74
N SER A 475 -19.20 -1.95 -12.51
CA SER A 475 -18.12 -1.28 -13.23
C SER A 475 -17.54 -0.11 -12.44
N SER A 476 -16.41 0.43 -12.91
CA SER A 476 -15.87 1.71 -12.43
C SER A 476 -16.56 2.94 -13.06
N SER A 477 -17.71 2.76 -13.72
CA SER A 477 -18.47 3.85 -14.35
C SER A 477 -19.15 4.74 -13.30
N GLY A 478 -19.24 6.04 -13.61
CA GLY A 478 -20.03 7.02 -12.84
C GLY A 478 -21.48 7.15 -13.31
N ALA A 479 -21.93 6.32 -14.25
CA ALA A 479 -23.31 6.35 -14.75
C ALA A 479 -24.31 5.91 -13.66
N PRO A 480 -25.54 6.44 -13.66
CA PRO A 480 -26.57 6.03 -12.71
C PRO A 480 -26.95 4.56 -12.97
N SER A 481 -26.75 3.72 -11.96
CA SER A 481 -27.07 2.29 -12.03
C SER A 481 -28.40 1.93 -11.36
N LEU A 482 -28.99 2.84 -10.59
CA LEU A 482 -30.17 2.59 -9.76
C LEU A 482 -31.41 3.21 -10.40
N SER A 483 -32.49 2.44 -10.45
CA SER A 483 -33.83 2.91 -10.79
C SER A 483 -34.85 2.45 -9.74
N PRO A 484 -35.96 3.19 -9.53
CA PRO A 484 -37.00 2.79 -8.59
C PRO A 484 -37.65 1.46 -8.99
N LEU A 485 -37.94 0.60 -8.01
CA LEU A 485 -38.80 -0.56 -8.25
C LEU A 485 -40.26 -0.14 -8.11
N THR A 486 -41.03 -0.25 -9.18
CA THR A 486 -42.48 -0.02 -9.12
C THR A 486 -43.16 -1.16 -8.37
N LEU A 487 -43.84 -0.85 -7.28
CA LEU A 487 -44.64 -1.82 -6.52
C LEU A 487 -46.04 -1.97 -7.12
N VAL A 488 -46.69 -0.83 -7.35
CA VAL A 488 -48.06 -0.74 -7.87
C VAL A 488 -48.13 0.45 -8.82
N ASP A 489 -48.65 0.22 -10.02
CA ASP A 489 -48.88 1.24 -11.03
C ASP A 489 -50.32 1.12 -11.55
N ILE A 490 -51.16 2.09 -11.18
CA ILE A 490 -52.49 2.26 -11.75
C ILE A 490 -52.34 3.24 -12.90
N GLY A 491 -52.18 2.70 -14.11
CA GLY A 491 -52.06 3.49 -15.32
C GLY A 491 -53.39 4.09 -15.74
N SER A 492 -53.36 5.04 -16.67
CA SER A 492 -54.54 5.61 -17.30
C SER A 492 -54.47 5.49 -18.82
N LYS A 493 -55.61 5.30 -19.48
CA LYS A 493 -55.77 5.27 -20.93
C LYS A 493 -56.93 6.16 -21.30
N THR A 494 -56.74 7.09 -22.21
CA THR A 494 -57.84 7.86 -22.78
C THR A 494 -58.50 7.03 -23.88
N CYS A 495 -59.78 6.71 -23.70
CA CYS A 495 -60.57 5.90 -24.60
C CYS A 495 -61.68 6.73 -25.24
N THR A 496 -62.03 6.36 -26.47
CA THR A 496 -63.23 6.80 -27.22
C THR A 496 -64.09 5.56 -27.48
N LEU A 497 -65.31 5.72 -28.01
CA LEU A 497 -66.32 4.66 -28.16
C LEU A 497 -65.79 3.29 -28.66
N LEU A 498 -64.74 3.27 -29.50
CA LEU A 498 -64.18 2.05 -30.08
C LEU A 498 -62.65 1.91 -29.95
N ASN A 499 -61.93 2.88 -29.38
CA ASN A 499 -60.45 2.84 -29.38
C ASN A 499 -59.85 3.50 -28.13
N CYS A 500 -58.81 2.88 -27.56
CA CYS A 500 -58.06 3.40 -26.41
C CYS A 500 -56.65 3.79 -26.84
N GLY A 501 -56.21 4.98 -26.42
CA GLY A 501 -54.87 5.47 -26.64
C GLY A 501 -53.81 4.73 -25.82
N ALA A 502 -52.56 5.18 -25.97
CA ALA A 502 -51.43 4.65 -25.21
C ALA A 502 -51.65 4.80 -23.69
N ARG A 503 -51.14 3.82 -22.94
CA ARG A 503 -51.18 3.83 -21.47
C ARG A 503 -50.18 4.85 -20.93
N THR A 504 -50.65 5.76 -20.09
CA THR A 504 -49.81 6.62 -19.27
C THR A 504 -49.60 5.94 -17.90
N PRO A 505 -48.36 5.58 -17.52
CA PRO A 505 -48.06 5.06 -16.18
C PRO A 505 -48.48 6.03 -15.08
N PHE A 506 -48.87 5.51 -13.92
CA PHE A 506 -49.24 6.24 -12.71
C PHE A 506 -50.38 7.26 -12.85
N GLY A 507 -51.13 7.25 -13.95
CA GLY A 507 -52.25 8.18 -14.16
C GLY A 507 -53.30 8.11 -13.04
N GLY A 508 -53.66 6.89 -12.61
CA GLY A 508 -54.54 6.62 -11.46
C GLY A 508 -53.82 6.52 -10.11
N GLY A 509 -52.54 6.92 -10.06
CA GLY A 509 -51.67 6.83 -8.89
C GLY A 509 -50.86 5.53 -8.82
N GLY A 510 -50.01 5.44 -7.81
CA GLY A 510 -49.17 4.26 -7.58
C GLY A 510 -48.06 4.52 -6.60
N SER A 511 -47.15 3.57 -6.49
CA SER A 511 -46.04 3.66 -5.57
C SER A 511 -44.81 2.91 -6.07
N GLU A 512 -43.65 3.49 -5.83
CA GLU A 512 -42.35 2.92 -6.11
C GLU A 512 -41.51 2.91 -4.83
N ILE A 513 -40.51 2.05 -4.77
CA ILE A 513 -39.51 2.05 -3.71
C ILE A 513 -38.13 2.27 -4.30
N MET A 514 -37.34 3.08 -3.60
CA MET A 514 -35.93 3.28 -3.89
C MET A 514 -35.24 3.71 -2.60
N ILE A 515 -34.09 3.13 -2.32
CA ILE A 515 -33.14 3.64 -1.31
C ILE A 515 -31.87 4.01 -2.04
N ASP A 516 -31.36 5.22 -1.80
CA ASP A 516 -29.97 5.58 -2.07
C ASP A 516 -29.49 6.37 -0.85
N SER A 517 -28.83 5.67 0.07
CA SER A 517 -28.48 6.22 1.38
C SER A 517 -27.03 5.93 1.74
N PRO A 518 -26.23 6.95 2.10
CA PRO A 518 -24.95 6.75 2.73
C PRO A 518 -25.14 6.47 4.22
N ILE A 519 -24.50 5.43 4.73
CA ILE A 519 -24.49 5.07 6.15
C ILE A 519 -23.17 5.54 6.77
N ALA A 520 -23.25 6.49 7.70
CA ALA A 520 -22.19 7.10 8.51
C ALA A 520 -20.72 6.68 8.25
N GLY A 521 -19.87 7.65 7.90
CA GLY A 521 -18.41 7.55 7.93
C GLY A 521 -17.81 8.40 9.04
N LYS A 522 -16.51 8.23 9.31
CA LYS A 522 -15.76 9.02 10.29
C LYS A 522 -14.45 9.50 9.67
N THR A 523 -14.12 10.76 9.91
CA THR A 523 -12.80 11.32 9.61
C THR A 523 -12.11 11.64 10.92
N GLU A 524 -10.94 11.06 11.15
CA GLU A 524 -10.05 11.42 12.24
C GLU A 524 -8.86 12.19 11.65
N SER A 525 -8.89 13.50 11.84
CA SER A 525 -7.88 14.41 11.28
C SER A 525 -6.67 14.54 12.20
N ASN A 526 -5.47 14.45 11.61
CA ASN A 526 -4.18 14.73 12.27
C ASN A 526 -3.93 13.97 13.58
N TYR A 527 -4.29 12.69 13.63
CA TYR A 527 -3.90 11.83 14.74
C TYR A 527 -2.39 11.67 14.78
N THR A 528 -1.76 11.92 15.93
CA THR A 528 -0.31 11.82 16.11
C THR A 528 0.03 10.58 16.90
N PHE A 529 0.70 9.63 16.24
CA PHE A 529 1.23 8.43 16.86
C PHE A 529 2.62 8.71 17.47
N ALA A 530 2.75 8.52 18.77
CA ALA A 530 4.00 8.76 19.51
C ALA A 530 4.90 7.52 19.51
N ASN A 531 6.19 7.73 19.29
CA ASN A 531 7.25 6.70 19.28
C ASN A 531 6.94 5.46 18.41
N PRO A 532 6.57 5.63 17.12
CA PRO A 532 6.42 4.52 16.19
C PRO A 532 7.68 3.67 16.07
N HIS A 533 7.54 2.38 15.82
CA HIS A 533 8.69 1.49 15.61
C HIS A 533 9.48 1.84 14.33
N GLU A 534 10.68 1.29 14.22
CA GLU A 534 11.47 1.33 12.98
C GLU A 534 10.75 0.56 11.85
N ILE A 535 11.02 0.88 10.58
CA ILE A 535 10.33 0.29 9.42
C ILE A 535 10.54 -1.23 9.30
N ASN A 536 11.65 -1.76 9.79
CA ASN A 536 11.96 -3.20 9.77
C ASN A 536 11.33 -3.98 10.94
N VAL A 537 10.57 -3.31 11.80
CA VAL A 537 9.87 -3.91 12.95
C VAL A 537 8.37 -3.83 12.71
N SER A 538 7.62 -4.80 13.26
CA SER A 538 6.15 -4.82 13.16
C SER A 538 5.53 -3.47 13.62
N PRO A 539 4.50 -2.96 12.89
CA PRO A 539 3.77 -1.73 13.24
C PRO A 539 2.94 -1.79 14.53
N GLU A 540 3.00 -2.88 15.30
CA GLU A 540 2.22 -3.02 16.53
C GLU A 540 2.78 -2.16 17.69
N PRO A 541 1.93 -1.51 18.51
CA PRO A 541 0.46 -1.51 18.44
C PRO A 541 -0.07 -0.60 17.33
N THR A 542 -1.11 -1.06 16.63
CA THR A 542 -1.82 -0.26 15.63
C THR A 542 -2.81 0.69 16.29
N HIS A 543 -3.15 1.80 15.61
CA HIS A 543 -4.20 2.73 16.03
C HIS A 543 -5.56 2.32 15.44
N PRO A 544 -6.54 1.91 16.26
CA PRO A 544 -7.88 1.57 15.80
C PRO A 544 -8.74 2.83 15.60
N VAL A 545 -9.21 3.05 14.38
CA VAL A 545 -10.25 4.03 14.09
C VAL A 545 -11.57 3.28 13.92
N SER A 546 -12.56 3.59 14.75
CA SER A 546 -13.86 2.91 14.76
C SER A 546 -15.05 3.86 14.58
N VAL A 547 -16.10 3.32 13.97
CA VAL A 547 -17.43 3.90 13.77
C VAL A 547 -18.44 3.00 14.47
N SER A 548 -19.30 3.57 15.31
CA SER A 548 -20.35 2.80 15.99
C SER A 548 -21.65 2.82 15.21
N GLY A 549 -22.42 1.72 15.31
CA GLY A 549 -23.79 1.67 14.83
C GLY A 549 -23.96 1.55 13.31
N VAL A 550 -22.93 1.16 12.55
CA VAL A 550 -23.05 0.98 11.08
C VAL A 550 -24.06 -0.13 10.76
N VAL A 551 -23.95 -1.29 11.43
CA VAL A 551 -24.88 -2.42 11.25
C VAL A 551 -26.31 -2.04 11.68
N GLY A 552 -26.45 -1.35 12.80
CA GLY A 552 -27.75 -0.86 13.27
C GLY A 552 -28.38 0.15 12.30
N SER A 553 -27.57 1.05 11.75
CA SER A 553 -28.01 2.05 10.76
C SER A 553 -28.36 1.39 9.43
N LEU A 554 -27.65 0.33 9.02
CA LEU A 554 -27.99 -0.49 7.87
C LEU A 554 -29.33 -1.21 8.05
N LYS A 555 -29.53 -1.87 9.20
CA LYS A 555 -30.82 -2.50 9.56
C LYS A 555 -31.95 -1.47 9.58
N GLY A 556 -31.70 -0.30 10.16
CA GLY A 556 -32.66 0.81 10.17
C GLY A 556 -32.97 1.33 8.77
N THR A 557 -31.97 1.47 7.90
CA THR A 557 -32.14 1.94 6.52
C THR A 557 -32.93 0.92 5.68
N LEU A 558 -32.61 -0.37 5.77
CA LEU A 558 -33.34 -1.42 5.05
C LEU A 558 -34.72 -1.71 5.63
N GLY A 559 -34.93 -1.47 6.93
CA GLY A 559 -36.24 -1.56 7.57
C GLY A 559 -37.12 -0.33 7.31
N GLY A 560 -36.51 0.84 7.07
CA GLY A 560 -37.16 2.12 6.82
C GLY A 560 -37.26 2.47 5.34
N LEU A 561 -37.78 1.56 4.52
CA LEU A 561 -37.98 1.78 3.08
C LEU A 561 -38.78 3.07 2.83
N THR A 562 -38.18 4.01 2.10
CA THR A 562 -38.85 5.24 1.68
C THR A 562 -39.68 4.98 0.43
N LEU A 563 -40.96 5.35 0.52
CA LEU A 563 -41.91 5.15 -0.55
C LEU A 563 -42.02 6.41 -1.42
N ILE A 564 -41.89 6.24 -2.73
CA ILE A 564 -42.17 7.27 -3.72
C ILE A 564 -43.65 7.11 -4.10
N GLN A 565 -44.51 8.00 -3.63
CA GLN A 565 -45.94 7.96 -3.94
C GLN A 565 -46.26 8.84 -5.15
N HIS A 566 -47.02 8.28 -6.09
CA HIS A 566 -47.58 9.00 -7.22
C HIS A 566 -49.05 9.29 -6.96
N THR A 567 -49.41 10.56 -6.93
CA THR A 567 -50.79 10.99 -6.72
C THR A 567 -51.62 10.80 -8.00
N PRO A 568 -52.89 10.37 -7.89
CA PRO A 568 -53.76 10.22 -9.06
C PRO A 568 -54.00 11.56 -9.76
N THR A 569 -53.89 11.58 -11.09
CA THR A 569 -54.11 12.77 -11.94
C THR A 569 -55.42 12.71 -12.75
N ILE A 570 -56.18 11.62 -12.60
CA ILE A 570 -57.49 11.44 -13.24
C ILE A 570 -58.47 12.44 -12.61
N GLY A 571 -58.99 13.36 -13.44
CA GLY A 571 -59.76 14.53 -13.01
C GLY A 571 -60.91 14.23 -12.04
N SER A 572 -61.23 15.24 -11.20
CA SER A 572 -62.18 15.28 -10.08
C SER A 572 -63.00 14.00 -9.84
N LEU A 573 -62.31 12.94 -9.42
CA LEU A 573 -62.94 11.76 -8.88
C LEU A 573 -63.72 12.19 -7.63
N LEU A 574 -64.98 11.74 -7.48
CA LEU A 574 -65.78 11.94 -6.27
C LEU A 574 -64.90 11.70 -5.04
N GLY A 575 -64.69 12.71 -4.20
CA GLY A 575 -63.64 12.69 -3.16
C GLY A 575 -63.68 11.47 -2.22
N SER A 576 -64.84 10.81 -2.07
CA SER A 576 -65.03 9.56 -1.32
C SER A 576 -64.44 8.32 -2.01
N LEU A 577 -64.45 8.26 -3.34
CA LEU A 577 -63.83 7.17 -4.08
C LEU A 577 -62.31 7.35 -4.12
N LEU A 578 -61.85 8.59 -4.27
CA LEU A 578 -60.43 8.91 -4.19
C LEU A 578 -59.87 8.58 -2.81
N SER A 579 -60.60 8.88 -1.73
CA SER A 579 -60.18 8.51 -0.38
C SER A 579 -60.19 7.00 -0.14
N THR A 580 -61.14 6.26 -0.73
CA THR A 580 -61.18 4.79 -0.67
C THR A 580 -60.03 4.16 -1.47
N LEU A 581 -59.71 4.71 -2.65
CA LEU A 581 -58.59 4.27 -3.46
C LEU A 581 -57.25 4.57 -2.76
N LEU A 582 -57.08 5.76 -2.20
CA LEU A 582 -55.87 6.14 -1.49
C LEU A 582 -55.68 5.33 -0.20
N SER A 583 -56.75 5.02 0.54
CA SER A 583 -56.67 4.21 1.76
C SER A 583 -56.34 2.74 1.46
N THR A 584 -56.99 2.15 0.45
CA THR A 584 -56.68 0.78 -0.02
C THR A 584 -55.27 0.68 -0.60
N LEU A 585 -54.84 1.69 -1.38
CA LEU A 585 -53.47 1.79 -1.88
C LEU A 585 -52.47 1.89 -0.71
N SER A 586 -52.74 2.72 0.30
CA SER A 586 -51.88 2.83 1.48
C SER A 586 -51.77 1.51 2.26
N GLN A 587 -52.86 0.76 2.41
CA GLN A 587 -52.86 -0.55 3.07
C GLN A 587 -52.04 -1.57 2.28
N VAL A 588 -52.29 -1.66 0.97
CA VAL A 588 -51.56 -2.54 0.05
C VAL A 588 -50.07 -2.27 0.08
N VAL A 589 -49.70 -0.98 0.04
CA VAL A 589 -48.30 -0.59 0.07
C VAL A 589 -47.67 -0.92 1.42
N GLY A 590 -48.39 -0.74 2.54
CA GLY A 590 -47.93 -1.19 3.85
C GLY A 590 -47.66 -2.70 3.92
N LEU A 591 -48.50 -3.53 3.29
CA LEU A 591 -48.30 -4.98 3.18
C LEU A 591 -47.05 -5.32 2.36
N LEU A 592 -46.88 -4.66 1.20
CA LEU A 592 -45.71 -4.87 0.34
C LEU A 592 -44.41 -4.43 1.01
N ILE A 593 -44.39 -3.25 1.66
CA ILE A 593 -43.23 -2.79 2.43
C ILE A 593 -42.89 -3.80 3.52
N THR A 594 -43.86 -4.26 4.30
CA THR A 594 -43.62 -5.22 5.39
C THR A 594 -43.04 -6.54 4.86
N ALA A 595 -43.58 -7.04 3.76
CA ALA A 595 -43.10 -8.27 3.12
C ALA A 595 -41.67 -8.10 2.58
N ILE A 596 -41.38 -6.98 1.89
CA ILE A 596 -40.08 -6.68 1.32
C ILE A 596 -39.03 -6.44 2.43
N SER A 597 -39.35 -5.67 3.46
CA SER A 597 -38.48 -5.49 4.63
C SER A 597 -38.18 -6.82 5.32
N GLY A 598 -39.15 -7.74 5.36
CA GLY A 598 -38.96 -9.11 5.86
C GLY A 598 -37.98 -9.95 5.03
N LEU A 599 -37.86 -9.68 3.72
CA LEU A 599 -36.87 -10.30 2.84
C LEU A 599 -35.48 -9.64 2.96
N LEU A 600 -35.43 -8.32 3.13
CA LEU A 600 -34.17 -7.56 3.17
C LEU A 600 -33.46 -7.62 4.53
N ALA A 601 -34.20 -7.60 5.64
CA ALA A 601 -33.60 -7.57 6.98
C ALA A 601 -32.67 -8.76 7.28
N PRO A 602 -33.00 -10.01 6.89
CA PRO A 602 -32.12 -11.17 7.07
C PRO A 602 -30.84 -11.12 6.23
N LEU A 603 -30.77 -10.27 5.20
CA LEU A 603 -29.57 -10.14 4.34
C LEU A 603 -28.45 -9.35 5.01
N VAL A 604 -28.77 -8.52 6.01
CA VAL A 604 -27.79 -7.62 6.62
C VAL A 604 -26.64 -8.38 7.28
N ASP A 605 -26.95 -9.32 8.17
CA ASP A 605 -25.94 -10.00 8.98
C ASP A 605 -25.04 -10.91 8.11
N PRO A 606 -25.57 -11.73 7.17
CA PRO A 606 -24.72 -12.48 6.25
C PRO A 606 -23.85 -11.59 5.37
N ILE A 607 -24.34 -10.45 4.88
CA ILE A 607 -23.52 -9.59 4.02
C ILE A 607 -22.44 -8.89 4.85
N VAL A 608 -22.78 -8.31 6.01
CA VAL A 608 -21.81 -7.57 6.80
C VAL A 608 -20.84 -8.51 7.53
N ASP A 609 -21.36 -9.46 8.31
CA ASP A 609 -20.55 -10.28 9.21
C ASP A 609 -19.88 -11.46 8.49
N SER A 610 -20.47 -11.94 7.39
CA SER A 610 -19.97 -13.12 6.66
C SER A 610 -19.31 -12.79 5.33
N LEU A 611 -19.70 -11.72 4.63
CA LEU A 611 -19.09 -11.38 3.35
C LEU A 611 -17.97 -10.34 3.50
N LEU A 612 -18.31 -9.17 4.04
CA LEU A 612 -17.40 -8.04 4.13
C LEU A 612 -16.23 -8.34 5.08
N VAL A 613 -16.52 -8.87 6.27
CA VAL A 613 -15.46 -9.27 7.22
C VAL A 613 -14.52 -10.30 6.59
N ASN A 614 -15.02 -11.31 5.87
CA ASN A 614 -14.18 -12.33 5.22
C ASN A 614 -13.40 -11.81 4.01
N LEU A 615 -13.83 -10.71 3.38
CA LEU A 615 -13.03 -9.94 2.42
C LEU A 615 -11.98 -9.05 3.09
N GLY A 616 -11.81 -9.17 4.41
CA GLY A 616 -10.96 -8.27 5.19
C GLY A 616 -11.44 -6.83 5.07
N ILE A 617 -12.76 -6.61 5.11
CA ILE A 617 -13.40 -5.30 5.15
C ILE A 617 -14.26 -5.26 6.41
N ASP A 618 -13.74 -4.62 7.44
CA ASP A 618 -14.52 -4.29 8.62
C ASP A 618 -15.08 -2.89 8.44
N VAL A 619 -16.40 -2.80 8.29
CA VAL A 619 -17.11 -1.53 8.08
C VAL A 619 -17.17 -0.66 9.33
N ASN A 620 -16.94 -1.25 10.51
CA ASN A 620 -16.97 -0.55 11.78
C ASN A 620 -15.57 -0.12 12.21
N LYS A 621 -14.51 -0.72 11.68
CA LYS A 621 -13.15 -0.53 12.19
C LYS A 621 -12.07 -0.63 11.11
N VAL A 622 -11.09 0.26 11.20
CA VAL A 622 -9.82 0.16 10.47
C VAL A 622 -8.67 0.35 11.45
N ASP A 623 -7.66 -0.51 11.38
CA ASP A 623 -6.41 -0.35 12.14
C ASP A 623 -5.34 0.26 11.23
N VAL A 624 -4.69 1.31 11.73
CA VAL A 624 -3.60 2.01 11.03
C VAL A 624 -2.29 1.76 11.80
N GLY A 625 -1.29 1.20 11.12
CA GLY A 625 0.04 0.98 11.66
C GLY A 625 1.00 2.08 11.25
N PHE A 626 1.85 2.50 12.19
CA PHE A 626 2.80 3.61 12.01
C PHE A 626 4.22 3.11 12.26
N ASN A 627 5.10 3.23 11.26
CA ASN A 627 6.53 3.09 11.44
C ASN A 627 7.24 4.34 10.94
N LEU A 628 8.30 4.72 11.64
CA LEU A 628 9.13 5.86 11.27
C LEU A 628 10.55 5.52 11.63
N THR A 629 11.38 5.36 10.62
CA THR A 629 12.83 5.35 10.78
C THR A 629 13.29 6.78 10.62
N CYS A 630 13.55 7.41 11.76
CA CYS A 630 14.28 8.66 11.72
C CYS A 630 15.69 8.32 11.25
N GLY A 631 16.00 8.76 10.04
CA GLY A 631 17.38 8.98 9.65
C GLY A 631 18.13 9.64 10.79
N GLU A 632 19.37 9.24 11.03
CA GLU A 632 20.17 9.93 12.04
C GLU A 632 20.19 11.41 11.65
N LYS A 633 19.46 12.27 12.37
CA LYS A 633 19.84 13.68 12.46
C LYS A 633 21.08 13.68 13.36
N GLY A 634 22.20 13.22 12.80
CA GLY A 634 23.36 12.73 13.53
C GLY A 634 24.56 12.54 12.60
N LYS A 635 25.75 12.57 13.20
CA LYS A 635 27.05 12.85 12.57
C LYS A 635 27.19 12.19 11.20
N ALA A 636 27.59 12.98 10.21
CA ALA A 636 28.14 12.45 8.96
C ALA A 636 29.08 11.27 9.27
N TYR A 637 29.17 10.32 8.34
CA TYR A 637 30.04 9.16 8.49
C TYR A 637 30.91 8.99 7.25
N LEU A 638 32.11 8.47 7.47
CA LEU A 638 33.04 8.16 6.39
C LEU A 638 32.60 6.88 5.70
N VAL A 639 32.61 6.88 4.38
CA VAL A 639 32.09 5.80 3.53
C VAL A 639 33.14 5.16 2.65
N ILE A 640 34.31 5.81 2.52
CA ILE A 640 35.48 5.36 1.74
C ILE A 640 36.72 5.71 2.54
#